data_AF-A0A5J5ENF9-F1
#
_entry.id   AF-A0A5J5ENF9-F1
#
_cell.length_a   1.000
_cell.length_b   1.000
_cell.length_c   1.000
_cell.angle_alpha   90.00
_cell.angle_beta   90.00
_cell.angle_gamma   90.00
#
_symmetry.space_group_name_H-M   'P 1'
#
loop_
_entity.id
_entity.type
_entity.pdbx_description
1 polymer ?
#
loop_
_entity_poly.entity_id
_entity_poly.type
_entity_poly.pdbx_seq_one_letter_code
_entity_poly.pdbx_strand_id
1 'polypeptide(L)'
;MYGTTGTATGVSTPHSASSLRPLVITHGSLEHALLVPTALHYHASELRQRFQSTLPTATEELALDEEPSSVPELVARFLGYVAEQVVEGEDDASGTYEEVLRLVLSEFESRFLRANEVHAVAAQFPGIPSKRLDVVKHYYAARQAANRPLKAHESALFRAAAEGKAGVYAVFGGQGNIEEYFDELRELYHVYEGLVEEFIVSCAQVLSSLSRDPKAGKVYSKGLDVMRWLQDKDSTPDLTYLVSAPVSFPLIGLVQLSHYYVTCKILGKEPGDLRSRLLGTTGHSQGVITAAAIAIASDWESYAKVSHDALTMLFWIGCRSQQTYPRTSLAPSVLQDSTNEGEGHPSPMLSIRDLTLAQVQRHVDATNTHLPKDRHIHISLINGARNVVVTGPPQSLYGLNLSLRKVKAPTGLDQNRIPFTERKQRFANRFLPISAPFHSPYLEAAAPIIEEDLKDITTFTKAGLAIPVYDTHTGEDLRNSAAADSIVPELVRMITNLPVQWEKATVFEGATHVLDFGPGGVSGLGVLTHRNKDGKGVRVVLAGAVEGTNVEVGYKPELFDRDAHAVKYAVNWVKEHGPKLVKTNEGKTYVDTKFSRMLGRAPIMVAGMTPCTVPWDFVAATMNAGYHIELGGGGYYNAKGLTEALRKIEENTIPGAGITVNLIYVNPRAMAWQVPLLQQLRSSGVPIEGMTIGAGVPSLDVANEYIQTLGLKHIAFKPGSLDAIQSVINIAKANPTFPVILQWTGGRGGVGLGDVDNRLGWRPWQSRL
;
A
#
# COMPACT_ATOMS: atom_id res chain seq x y z
N MET A 1 -85.82 -19.24 32.68
CA MET A 1 -85.41 -20.50 33.33
C MET A 1 -84.22 -21.06 32.58
N TYR A 2 -83.06 -21.07 33.24
CA TYR A 2 -81.89 -21.97 33.12
C TYR A 2 -81.35 -22.45 31.76
N GLY A 3 -80.08 -22.12 31.48
CA GLY A 3 -79.02 -23.15 31.28
C GLY A 3 -78.17 -23.16 30.00
N THR A 4 -77.07 -22.37 29.97
CA THR A 4 -75.65 -22.71 29.64
C THR A 4 -75.31 -24.02 28.88
N THR A 5 -74.33 -24.17 27.97
CA THR A 5 -73.12 -23.43 27.50
C THR A 5 -72.49 -24.22 26.33
N GLY A 6 -71.80 -23.58 25.37
CA GLY A 6 -70.83 -24.30 24.52
C GLY A 6 -70.46 -23.70 23.15
N THR A 7 -69.68 -22.62 23.15
CA THR A 7 -68.67 -22.22 22.14
C THR A 7 -69.02 -22.18 20.65
N ALA A 8 -69.20 -20.95 20.15
CA ALA A 8 -69.14 -20.61 18.73
C ALA A 8 -67.70 -20.76 18.20
N THR A 9 -67.52 -21.56 17.15
CA THR A 9 -66.31 -21.57 16.33
C THR A 9 -66.33 -20.37 15.39
N GLY A 10 -65.89 -19.22 15.90
CA GLY A 10 -65.51 -18.08 15.09
C GLY A 10 -64.12 -18.32 14.50
N VAL A 11 -64.07 -18.66 13.22
CA VAL A 11 -62.83 -18.58 12.43
C VAL A 11 -62.50 -17.09 12.29
N SER A 12 -61.47 -16.63 12.99
CA SER A 12 -60.83 -15.34 12.72
C SER A 12 -59.33 -15.57 12.62
N THR A 13 -58.87 -15.77 11.38
CA THR A 13 -57.46 -15.70 11.00
C THR A 13 -57.00 -14.23 11.03
N PRO A 14 -55.93 -13.86 11.76
CA PRO A 14 -55.35 -12.52 11.65
C PRO A 14 -54.34 -12.47 10.50
N HIS A 15 -54.76 -11.96 9.35
CA HIS A 15 -53.87 -11.49 8.28
C HIS A 15 -54.28 -10.07 7.87
N SER A 16 -53.84 -9.07 8.65
CA SER A 16 -53.73 -7.70 8.16
C SER A 16 -52.37 -7.55 7.48
N ALA A 17 -52.29 -7.93 6.20
CA ALA A 17 -51.17 -7.54 5.35
C ALA A 17 -51.21 -6.02 5.19
N SER A 18 -50.18 -5.31 5.64
CA SER A 18 -50.05 -3.88 5.40
C SER A 18 -49.97 -3.63 3.89
N SER A 19 -50.91 -2.85 3.33
CA SER A 19 -50.85 -2.43 1.92
C SER A 19 -49.55 -1.64 1.68
N LEU A 20 -48.75 -2.05 0.71
CA LEU A 20 -47.48 -1.39 0.36
C LEU A 20 -47.70 -0.40 -0.81
N ARG A 21 -47.07 0.77 -0.73
CA ARG A 21 -47.09 1.81 -1.76
C ARG A 21 -45.67 2.14 -2.20
N PRO A 22 -45.41 2.29 -3.51
CA PRO A 22 -44.09 2.69 -3.98
C PRO A 22 -43.79 4.15 -3.60
N LEU A 23 -42.58 4.39 -3.14
CA LEU A 23 -41.94 5.69 -2.98
C LEU A 23 -40.71 5.71 -3.89
N VAL A 24 -40.75 6.53 -4.93
CA VAL A 24 -39.65 6.64 -5.90
C VAL A 24 -38.71 7.77 -5.46
N ILE A 25 -37.43 7.44 -5.26
CA ILE A 25 -36.34 8.37 -5.00
C ILE A 25 -35.58 8.56 -6.32
N THR A 26 -35.42 9.81 -6.76
CA THR A 26 -34.84 10.14 -8.08
C THR A 26 -33.83 11.27 -7.99
N HIS A 27 -32.77 11.19 -8.80
CA HIS A 27 -31.86 12.30 -9.09
C HIS A 27 -31.28 12.14 -10.50
N GLY A 28 -31.62 13.06 -11.42
CA GLY A 28 -31.21 12.95 -12.82
C GLY A 28 -31.66 11.63 -13.46
N SER A 29 -30.71 10.83 -13.93
CA SER A 29 -30.94 9.50 -14.51
C SER A 29 -31.05 8.36 -13.48
N LEU A 30 -30.82 8.65 -12.19
CA LEU A 30 -30.87 7.66 -11.11
C LEU A 30 -32.29 7.55 -10.54
N GLU A 31 -32.78 6.33 -10.42
CA GLU A 31 -34.10 6.04 -9.82
C GLU A 31 -34.05 4.78 -8.94
N HIS A 32 -34.69 4.85 -7.78
CA HIS A 32 -34.94 3.69 -6.91
C HIS A 32 -36.37 3.71 -6.35
N ALA A 33 -37.10 2.62 -6.52
CA ALA A 33 -38.45 2.46 -5.98
C ALA A 33 -38.41 1.65 -4.67
N LEU A 34 -38.80 2.30 -3.57
CA LEU A 34 -38.91 1.72 -2.24
C LEU A 34 -40.37 1.34 -1.94
N LEU A 35 -40.61 0.14 -1.42
CA LEU A 35 -41.96 -0.28 -1.01
C LEU A 35 -42.21 0.11 0.45
N VAL A 36 -43.12 1.06 0.68
CA VAL A 36 -43.41 1.63 2.01
C VAL A 36 -44.83 1.24 2.46
N PRO A 37 -45.05 0.78 3.70
CA PRO A 37 -46.38 0.58 4.26
C PRO A 37 -47.24 1.83 4.13
N THR A 38 -48.52 1.66 3.80
CA THR A 38 -49.44 2.79 3.57
C THR A 38 -49.50 3.76 4.76
N ALA A 39 -49.35 3.25 5.99
CA ALA A 39 -49.30 4.06 7.21
C ALA A 39 -48.10 5.03 7.26
N LEU A 40 -46.95 4.64 6.70
CA LEU A 40 -45.71 5.41 6.70
C LEU A 40 -45.51 6.22 5.41
N HIS A 41 -46.34 6.01 4.39
CA HIS A 41 -46.15 6.58 3.05
C HIS A 41 -46.17 8.12 3.04
N TYR A 42 -46.99 8.75 3.89
CA TYR A 42 -47.04 10.20 4.02
C TYR A 42 -45.70 10.76 4.51
N HIS A 43 -45.22 10.29 5.67
CA HIS A 43 -43.96 10.71 6.27
C HIS A 43 -42.75 10.42 5.36
N ALA A 44 -42.72 9.25 4.74
CA ALA A 44 -41.66 8.90 3.80
C ALA A 44 -41.67 9.79 2.53
N SER A 45 -42.85 10.22 2.08
CA SER A 45 -42.99 11.17 0.96
C SER A 45 -42.50 12.57 1.31
N GLU A 46 -42.78 13.03 2.53
CA GLU A 46 -42.29 14.30 3.06
C GLU A 46 -40.77 14.32 3.18
N LEU A 47 -40.17 13.30 3.82
CA LEU A 47 -38.72 13.14 3.94
C LEU A 47 -38.06 13.14 2.56
N ARG A 48 -38.61 12.39 1.60
CA ARG A 48 -38.11 12.36 0.22
C ARG A 48 -38.16 13.74 -0.43
N GLN A 49 -39.26 14.48 -0.29
CA GLN A 49 -39.40 15.81 -0.91
C GLN A 49 -38.39 16.80 -0.33
N ARG A 50 -38.19 16.78 0.99
CA ARG A 50 -37.18 17.63 1.64
C ARG A 50 -35.77 17.24 1.21
N PHE A 51 -35.44 15.95 1.20
CA PHE A 51 -34.16 15.44 0.68
C PHE A 51 -33.90 15.86 -0.78
N GLN A 52 -34.91 15.81 -1.66
CA GLN A 52 -34.74 16.25 -3.05
C GLN A 52 -34.39 17.73 -3.16
N SER A 53 -34.80 18.56 -2.20
CA SER A 53 -34.43 19.99 -2.16
C SER A 53 -33.01 20.24 -1.65
N THR A 54 -32.39 19.25 -0.98
CA THR A 54 -30.98 19.36 -0.53
C THR A 54 -29.99 18.95 -1.63
N LEU A 55 -30.45 18.25 -2.66
CA LEU A 55 -29.59 17.85 -3.79
C LEU A 55 -29.43 19.01 -4.79
N PRO A 56 -28.24 19.16 -5.41
CA PRO A 56 -28.04 20.13 -6.47
C PRO A 56 -28.86 19.79 -7.73
N THR A 57 -28.90 20.70 -8.71
CA THR A 57 -29.53 20.40 -9.99
C THR A 57 -28.75 19.33 -10.75
N ALA A 58 -29.48 18.34 -11.29
CA ALA A 58 -28.87 17.19 -11.95
C ALA A 58 -28.06 17.58 -13.20
N THR A 59 -26.80 17.13 -13.29
CA THR A 59 -25.99 17.22 -14.52
C THR A 59 -26.17 15.99 -15.40
N GLU A 60 -25.90 16.10 -16.71
CA GLU A 60 -26.06 14.99 -17.65
C GLU A 60 -25.19 13.76 -17.29
N GLU A 61 -23.99 14.00 -16.76
CA GLU A 61 -23.01 12.96 -16.41
C GLU A 61 -22.92 12.68 -14.90
N LEU A 62 -23.74 13.34 -14.06
CA LEU A 62 -23.67 13.25 -12.59
C LEU A 62 -22.26 13.56 -12.06
N ALA A 63 -21.63 14.57 -12.65
CA ALA A 63 -20.21 14.86 -12.52
C ALA A 63 -19.87 15.75 -11.31
N LEU A 64 -20.85 16.42 -10.69
CA LEU A 64 -20.58 17.26 -9.51
C LEU A 64 -20.26 16.38 -8.30
N ASP A 65 -19.37 16.86 -7.44
CA ASP A 65 -19.00 16.16 -6.19
C ASP A 65 -20.20 15.99 -5.25
N GLU A 66 -21.10 16.98 -5.25
CA GLU A 66 -22.33 16.95 -4.45
C GLU A 66 -23.46 16.13 -5.07
N GLU A 67 -23.30 15.57 -6.27
CA GLU A 67 -24.29 14.69 -6.88
C GLU A 67 -24.01 13.21 -6.59
N PRO A 68 -25.05 12.38 -6.38
CA PRO A 68 -24.87 10.93 -6.38
C PRO A 68 -24.46 10.42 -7.76
N SER A 69 -23.42 9.59 -7.81
CA SER A 69 -22.92 8.96 -9.05
C SER A 69 -23.51 7.56 -9.30
N SER A 70 -24.30 7.02 -8.36
CA SER A 70 -24.95 5.71 -8.51
C SER A 70 -26.23 5.59 -7.70
N VAL A 71 -27.11 4.65 -8.06
CA VAL A 71 -28.35 4.36 -7.32
C VAL A 71 -28.08 3.99 -5.85
N PRO A 72 -27.11 3.11 -5.52
CA PRO A 72 -26.79 2.83 -4.12
C PRO A 72 -26.34 4.08 -3.35
N GLU A 73 -25.57 4.97 -3.98
CA GLU A 73 -25.15 6.22 -3.35
C GLU A 73 -26.34 7.15 -3.09
N LEU A 74 -27.26 7.28 -4.04
CA LEU A 74 -28.50 8.06 -3.86
C LEU A 74 -29.31 7.55 -2.67
N VAL A 75 -29.48 6.23 -2.55
CA VAL A 75 -30.20 5.64 -1.41
C VAL A 75 -29.42 5.80 -0.11
N ALA A 76 -28.08 5.69 -0.12
CA ALA A 76 -27.26 5.93 1.06
C ALA A 76 -27.35 7.39 1.55
N ARG A 77 -27.33 8.38 0.65
CA ARG A 77 -27.52 9.79 1.01
C ARG A 77 -28.92 10.04 1.57
N PHE A 78 -29.96 9.44 0.99
CA PHE A 78 -31.31 9.50 1.55
C PHE A 78 -31.37 8.86 2.94
N LEU A 79 -30.74 7.69 3.12
CA LEU A 79 -30.62 6.99 4.39
C LEU A 79 -29.96 7.87 5.46
N GLY A 80 -28.88 8.58 5.10
CA GLY A 80 -28.21 9.54 5.98
C GLY A 80 -29.08 10.74 6.36
N TYR A 81 -29.78 11.32 5.38
CA TYR A 81 -30.72 12.42 5.62
C TYR A 81 -31.82 12.01 6.60
N VAL A 82 -32.44 10.84 6.42
CA VAL A 82 -33.45 10.34 7.36
C VAL A 82 -32.86 10.12 8.75
N ALA A 83 -31.62 9.63 8.86
CA ALA A 83 -30.94 9.46 10.14
C ALA A 83 -30.74 10.79 10.89
N GLU A 84 -30.34 11.85 10.17
CA GLU A 84 -30.19 13.20 10.72
C GLU A 84 -31.52 13.72 11.27
N GLN A 85 -32.61 13.57 10.50
CA GLN A 85 -33.95 13.99 10.95
C GLN A 85 -34.44 13.22 12.20
N VAL A 86 -34.04 11.96 12.37
CA VAL A 86 -34.35 11.18 13.59
C VAL A 86 -33.55 11.71 14.79
N VAL A 87 -32.29 12.11 14.59
CA VAL A 87 -31.41 12.61 15.66
C VAL A 87 -31.78 14.04 16.10
N GLU A 88 -32.12 14.93 15.16
CA GLU A 88 -32.53 16.31 15.44
C GLU A 88 -33.88 16.39 16.21
N GLY A 89 -34.65 15.30 16.18
CA GLY A 89 -35.92 15.17 16.87
C GLY A 89 -37.10 15.36 15.93
N GLU A 90 -38.02 14.38 15.94
CA GLU A 90 -39.28 14.47 15.20
C GLU A 90 -40.25 15.45 15.90
N ASP A 91 -41.01 16.23 15.12
CA ASP A 91 -42.18 16.97 15.64
C ASP A 91 -43.34 16.02 16.06
N ASP A 92 -43.27 14.74 15.68
CA ASP A 92 -44.28 13.72 15.98
C ASP A 92 -43.84 12.81 17.14
N ALA A 93 -44.69 12.70 18.17
CA ALA A 93 -44.48 11.84 19.33
C ALA A 93 -44.59 10.32 19.00
N SER A 94 -44.93 9.96 17.76
CA SER A 94 -45.18 8.58 17.33
C SER A 94 -43.94 7.80 16.82
N GLY A 95 -42.79 8.46 16.57
CA GLY A 95 -41.55 7.80 16.13
C GLY A 95 -41.57 7.29 14.68
N THR A 96 -42.35 7.95 13.83
CA THR A 96 -42.58 7.57 12.42
C THR A 96 -41.35 7.66 11.53
N TYR A 97 -40.43 8.63 11.72
CA TYR A 97 -39.20 8.69 10.92
C TYR A 97 -38.22 7.58 11.30
N GLU A 98 -38.20 7.14 12.56
CA GLU A 98 -37.43 5.97 12.98
C GLU A 98 -37.93 4.69 12.27
N GLU A 99 -39.24 4.52 12.09
CA GLU A 99 -39.78 3.40 11.31
C GLU A 99 -39.41 3.49 9.81
N VAL A 100 -39.46 4.68 9.22
CA VAL A 100 -38.99 4.91 7.84
C VAL A 100 -37.50 4.60 7.73
N LEU A 101 -36.67 5.04 8.68
CA LEU A 101 -35.24 4.77 8.72
C LEU A 101 -34.95 3.27 8.73
N ARG A 102 -35.62 2.51 9.60
CA ARG A 102 -35.47 1.05 9.68
C ARG A 102 -35.85 0.36 8.35
N LEU A 103 -36.85 0.88 7.65
CA LEU A 103 -37.29 0.37 6.36
C LEU A 103 -36.25 0.65 5.27
N VAL A 104 -35.78 1.89 5.14
CA VAL A 104 -34.75 2.27 4.15
C VAL A 104 -33.45 1.52 4.41
N LEU A 105 -33.05 1.39 5.68
CA LEU A 105 -31.87 0.63 6.09
C LEU A 105 -31.97 -0.84 5.69
N SER A 106 -33.14 -1.46 5.90
CA SER A 106 -33.38 -2.87 5.53
C SER A 106 -33.37 -3.07 4.01
N GLU A 107 -33.94 -2.14 3.25
CA GLU A 107 -33.83 -2.14 1.79
C GLU A 107 -32.36 -2.02 1.36
N PHE A 108 -31.61 -1.09 1.95
CA PHE A 108 -30.22 -0.86 1.60
C PHE A 108 -29.35 -2.10 1.84
N GLU A 109 -29.47 -2.71 3.02
CA GLU A 109 -28.74 -3.92 3.39
C GLU A 109 -29.10 -5.11 2.49
N SER A 110 -30.39 -5.32 2.20
CA SER A 110 -30.84 -6.46 1.41
C SER A 110 -30.51 -6.31 -0.07
N ARG A 111 -30.72 -5.12 -0.64
CA ARG A 111 -30.58 -4.85 -2.07
C ARG A 111 -29.13 -4.65 -2.50
N PHE A 112 -28.38 -3.85 -1.73
CA PHE A 112 -27.04 -3.39 -2.10
C PHE A 112 -25.95 -4.12 -1.33
N LEU A 113 -26.07 -4.26 0.00
CA LEU A 113 -24.99 -4.92 0.76
C LEU A 113 -24.96 -6.43 0.55
N ARG A 114 -26.13 -7.08 0.41
CA ARG A 114 -26.25 -8.54 0.17
C ARG A 114 -25.44 -9.37 1.17
N ALA A 115 -25.53 -8.99 2.44
CA ALA A 115 -24.77 -9.57 3.56
C ALA A 115 -23.25 -9.40 3.49
N ASN A 116 -22.70 -8.56 2.60
CA ASN A 116 -21.32 -8.09 2.69
C ASN A 116 -21.22 -6.82 3.57
N GLU A 117 -20.01 -6.33 3.80
CA GLU A 117 -19.75 -5.12 4.59
C GLU A 117 -19.73 -3.86 3.70
N VAL A 118 -20.13 -2.70 4.26
CA VAL A 118 -20.37 -1.48 3.47
C VAL A 118 -19.11 -0.96 2.78
N HIS A 119 -17.91 -1.10 3.35
CA HIS A 119 -16.66 -0.70 2.71
C HIS A 119 -16.36 -1.54 1.48
N ALA A 120 -16.56 -2.87 1.57
CA ALA A 120 -16.34 -3.79 0.46
C ALA A 120 -17.27 -3.48 -0.72
N VAL A 121 -18.51 -3.11 -0.43
CA VAL A 121 -19.53 -2.76 -1.42
C VAL A 121 -19.29 -1.35 -1.99
N ALA A 122 -19.05 -0.36 -1.14
CA ALA A 122 -18.81 1.02 -1.54
C ALA A 122 -17.54 1.17 -2.40
N ALA A 123 -16.50 0.36 -2.15
CA ALA A 123 -15.28 0.34 -2.96
C ALA A 123 -15.51 -0.02 -4.44
N GLN A 124 -16.66 -0.63 -4.77
CA GLN A 124 -17.02 -1.01 -6.14
C GLN A 124 -17.85 0.07 -6.86
N PHE A 125 -18.32 1.09 -6.13
CA PHE A 125 -19.19 2.12 -6.71
C PHE A 125 -18.38 3.11 -7.58
N PRO A 126 -18.97 3.65 -8.66
CA PRO A 126 -18.33 4.71 -9.44
C PRO A 126 -18.19 5.99 -8.60
N GLY A 127 -17.37 6.94 -9.07
CA GLY A 127 -17.16 8.23 -8.42
C GLY A 127 -15.85 8.32 -7.66
N ILE A 128 -15.64 9.50 -7.06
CA ILE A 128 -14.43 9.83 -6.31
C ILE A 128 -14.42 9.21 -4.90
N PRO A 129 -13.25 9.06 -4.25
CA PRO A 129 -13.15 8.41 -2.94
C PRO A 129 -14.06 9.01 -1.86
N SER A 130 -14.25 10.34 -1.83
CA SER A 130 -15.13 11.01 -0.86
C SER A 130 -16.58 10.55 -0.96
N LYS A 131 -17.12 10.36 -2.17
CA LYS A 131 -18.48 9.83 -2.37
C LYS A 131 -18.66 8.42 -1.81
N ARG A 132 -17.62 7.57 -1.93
CA ARG A 132 -17.64 6.22 -1.37
C ARG A 132 -17.58 6.24 0.15
N LEU A 133 -16.80 7.16 0.73
CA LEU A 133 -16.78 7.41 2.17
C LEU A 133 -18.13 7.94 2.68
N ASP A 134 -18.81 8.79 1.93
CA ASP A 134 -20.16 9.26 2.28
C ASP A 134 -21.14 8.09 2.39
N VAL A 135 -21.09 7.10 1.50
CA VAL A 135 -21.90 5.89 1.63
C VAL A 135 -21.65 5.17 2.96
N VAL A 136 -20.38 5.01 3.32
CA VAL A 136 -19.97 4.38 4.58
C VAL A 136 -20.49 5.19 5.78
N LYS A 137 -20.27 6.50 5.77
CA LYS A 137 -20.72 7.44 6.80
C LYS A 137 -22.23 7.36 7.01
N HIS A 138 -23.01 7.55 5.94
CA HIS A 138 -24.47 7.55 6.03
C HIS A 138 -25.03 6.21 6.52
N TYR A 139 -24.43 5.08 6.11
CA TYR A 139 -24.81 3.77 6.60
C TYR A 139 -24.59 3.63 8.11
N TYR A 140 -23.41 4.01 8.63
CA TYR A 140 -23.13 3.91 10.06
C TYR A 140 -23.98 4.88 10.90
N ALA A 141 -24.17 6.12 10.43
CA ALA A 141 -25.06 7.09 11.06
C ALA A 141 -26.50 6.55 11.16
N ALA A 142 -27.03 5.98 10.08
CA ALA A 142 -28.36 5.40 10.08
C ALA A 142 -28.51 4.17 10.99
N ARG A 143 -27.47 3.34 11.08
CA ARG A 143 -27.48 2.20 12.01
C ARG A 143 -27.53 2.64 13.47
N GLN A 144 -26.80 3.71 13.81
CA GLN A 144 -26.81 4.28 15.15
C GLN A 144 -28.16 4.92 15.47
N ALA A 145 -28.67 5.78 14.58
CA ALA A 145 -29.96 6.44 14.74
C ALA A 145 -31.14 5.45 14.83
N ALA A 146 -31.05 4.30 14.14
CA ALA A 146 -32.04 3.22 14.23
C ALA A 146 -31.84 2.27 15.43
N ASN A 147 -30.92 2.57 16.35
CA ASN A 147 -30.55 1.72 17.49
C ASN A 147 -30.22 0.26 17.09
N ARG A 148 -29.53 0.08 15.96
CA ARG A 148 -29.26 -1.25 15.37
C ARG A 148 -27.78 -1.64 15.53
N PRO A 149 -27.41 -2.33 16.62
CA PRO A 149 -26.01 -2.61 16.96
C PRO A 149 -25.30 -3.48 15.94
N LEU A 150 -24.00 -3.21 15.71
CA LEU A 150 -23.15 -3.99 14.82
C LEU A 150 -23.10 -5.46 15.28
N LYS A 151 -23.37 -6.37 14.35
CA LYS A 151 -23.33 -7.81 14.63
C LYS A 151 -21.92 -8.31 14.36
N ALA A 152 -21.42 -9.12 15.29
CA ALA A 152 -20.15 -9.84 15.13
C ALA A 152 -20.14 -10.62 13.81
N HIS A 153 -19.06 -10.47 13.04
CA HIS A 153 -18.85 -11.24 11.82
C HIS A 153 -17.37 -11.51 11.58
N GLU A 154 -17.09 -12.53 10.77
CA GLU A 154 -15.74 -12.83 10.29
C GLU A 154 -15.62 -12.40 8.83
N SER A 155 -14.68 -11.50 8.54
CA SER A 155 -14.25 -11.22 7.17
C SER A 155 -13.51 -12.41 6.59
N ALA A 156 -13.37 -12.43 5.26
CA ALA A 156 -12.68 -13.48 4.55
C ALA A 156 -11.22 -13.63 5.01
N LEU A 157 -10.55 -12.49 5.25
CA LEU A 157 -9.16 -12.46 5.72
C LEU A 157 -9.02 -13.10 7.11
N PHE A 158 -9.84 -12.69 8.08
CA PHE A 158 -9.74 -13.23 9.44
C PHE A 158 -10.25 -14.66 9.58
N ARG A 159 -11.15 -15.10 8.69
CA ARG A 159 -11.50 -16.51 8.54
C ARG A 159 -10.32 -17.33 8.01
N ALA A 160 -9.64 -16.85 6.96
CA ALA A 160 -8.43 -17.49 6.44
C ALA A 160 -7.32 -17.54 7.50
N ALA A 161 -7.20 -16.51 8.35
CA ALA A 161 -6.26 -16.50 9.47
C ALA A 161 -6.61 -17.56 10.52
N ALA A 162 -7.88 -17.65 10.93
CA ALA A 162 -8.36 -18.67 11.86
C ALA A 162 -8.16 -20.11 11.35
N GLU A 163 -8.26 -20.32 10.03
CA GLU A 163 -8.03 -21.60 9.36
C GLU A 163 -6.54 -21.90 9.10
N GLY A 164 -5.61 -21.02 9.49
CA GLY A 164 -4.18 -21.18 9.25
C GLY A 164 -3.75 -20.98 7.78
N LYS A 165 -4.64 -20.47 6.93
CA LYS A 165 -4.37 -20.16 5.50
C LYS A 165 -3.76 -18.77 5.30
N ALA A 166 -3.83 -17.89 6.31
CA ALA A 166 -3.21 -16.57 6.30
C ALA A 166 -2.44 -16.30 7.60
N GLY A 167 -1.15 -16.05 7.51
CA GLY A 167 -0.38 -15.45 8.60
C GLY A 167 -0.49 -13.93 8.55
N VAL A 168 -1.15 -13.33 9.54
CA VAL A 168 -1.43 -11.89 9.59
C VAL A 168 -0.58 -11.23 10.67
N TYR A 169 0.10 -10.13 10.32
CA TYR A 169 0.84 -9.27 11.25
C TYR A 169 0.26 -7.86 11.23
N ALA A 170 0.42 -7.12 12.32
CA ALA A 170 0.11 -5.68 12.36
C ALA A 170 1.39 -4.85 12.46
N VAL A 171 1.39 -3.69 11.80
CA VAL A 171 2.43 -2.67 11.93
C VAL A 171 1.82 -1.30 12.18
N PHE A 172 2.54 -0.49 12.93
CA PHE A 172 2.14 0.86 13.28
C PHE A 172 3.21 1.85 12.85
N GLY A 173 2.82 2.85 12.05
CA GLY A 173 3.68 3.92 11.57
C GLY A 173 4.24 4.84 12.67
N GLY A 174 5.06 5.80 12.27
CA GLY A 174 5.52 6.89 13.14
C GLY A 174 5.52 8.22 12.37
N GLN A 175 6.13 9.26 12.95
CA GLN A 175 6.40 10.47 12.18
C GLN A 175 7.30 10.15 10.98
N GLY A 176 7.00 10.75 9.83
CA GLY A 176 7.69 10.50 8.58
C GLY A 176 7.47 11.65 7.60
N ASN A 177 7.21 11.36 6.33
CA ASN A 177 6.94 12.39 5.31
C ASN A 177 5.52 12.99 5.39
N ILE A 178 4.69 12.56 6.34
CA ILE A 178 3.27 12.90 6.42
C ILE A 178 3.09 14.05 7.41
N GLU A 179 2.62 15.17 6.90
CA GLU A 179 2.29 16.36 7.72
C GLU A 179 0.79 16.44 8.02
N GLU A 180 -0.04 15.78 7.20
CA GLU A 180 -1.52 15.81 7.20
C GLU A 180 -2.15 14.70 8.06
N TYR A 181 -1.43 14.16 9.05
CA TYR A 181 -1.93 13.08 9.90
C TYR A 181 -3.23 13.45 10.66
N PHE A 182 -3.44 14.75 10.92
CA PHE A 182 -4.64 15.23 11.61
C PHE A 182 -5.87 15.25 10.70
N ASP A 183 -5.68 15.43 9.40
CA ASP A 183 -6.77 15.31 8.42
C ASP A 183 -7.28 13.87 8.34
N GLU A 184 -6.38 12.89 8.52
CA GLU A 184 -6.77 11.47 8.65
C GLU A 184 -7.58 11.21 9.93
N LEU A 185 -7.23 11.84 11.06
CA LEU A 185 -8.06 11.77 12.27
C LEU A 185 -9.44 12.39 12.04
N ARG A 186 -9.49 13.52 11.32
CA ARG A 186 -10.73 14.21 11.00
C ARG A 186 -11.63 13.39 10.08
N GLU A 187 -11.07 12.78 9.03
CA GLU A 187 -11.80 11.87 8.15
C GLU A 187 -12.36 10.68 8.95
N LEU A 188 -11.53 10.06 9.80
CA LEU A 188 -11.96 8.97 10.67
C LEU A 188 -13.10 9.41 11.59
N TYR A 189 -12.94 10.52 12.30
CA TYR A 189 -13.96 11.05 13.20
C TYR A 189 -15.25 11.34 12.43
N HIS A 190 -15.18 11.98 11.27
CA HIS A 190 -16.37 12.35 10.49
C HIS A 190 -17.11 11.15 9.89
N VAL A 191 -16.38 10.12 9.44
CA VAL A 191 -16.97 8.93 8.83
C VAL A 191 -17.57 8.00 9.89
N TYR A 192 -16.95 7.90 11.07
CA TYR A 192 -17.32 6.94 12.10
C TYR A 192 -17.76 7.59 13.41
N GLU A 193 -18.20 8.85 13.41
CA GLU A 193 -18.50 9.67 14.60
C GLU A 193 -19.26 8.87 15.66
N GLY A 194 -20.39 8.29 15.26
CA GLY A 194 -21.24 7.45 16.10
C GLY A 194 -20.61 6.22 16.75
N LEU A 195 -19.46 5.78 16.25
CA LEU A 195 -18.72 4.63 16.76
C LEU A 195 -17.52 5.04 17.61
N VAL A 196 -16.88 6.18 17.33
CA VAL A 196 -15.58 6.55 17.91
C VAL A 196 -15.61 7.74 18.86
N GLU A 197 -16.68 8.53 18.85
CA GLU A 197 -16.74 9.81 19.58
C GLU A 197 -16.39 9.64 21.06
N GLU A 198 -17.03 8.72 21.77
CA GLU A 198 -16.78 8.49 23.20
C GLU A 198 -15.30 8.17 23.49
N PHE A 199 -14.70 7.33 22.66
CA PHE A 199 -13.30 6.95 22.78
C PHE A 199 -12.37 8.14 22.52
N ILE A 200 -12.60 8.89 21.44
CA ILE A 200 -11.77 10.05 21.07
C ILE A 200 -11.91 11.17 22.11
N VAL A 201 -13.11 11.44 22.62
CA VAL A 201 -13.36 12.41 23.69
C VAL A 201 -12.58 12.03 24.94
N SER A 202 -12.65 10.77 25.36
CA SER A 202 -11.90 10.25 26.51
C SER A 202 -10.38 10.45 26.34
N CYS A 203 -9.84 10.07 25.18
CA CYS A 203 -8.43 10.28 24.86
C CYS A 203 -8.03 11.77 24.81
N ALA A 204 -8.88 12.62 24.23
CA ALA A 204 -8.67 14.06 24.14
C ALA A 204 -8.64 14.72 25.53
N GLN A 205 -9.47 14.26 26.48
CA GLN A 205 -9.44 14.74 27.86
C GLN A 205 -8.12 14.42 28.56
N VAL A 206 -7.56 13.22 28.35
CA VAL A 206 -6.23 12.84 28.86
C VAL A 206 -5.16 13.79 28.31
N LEU A 207 -5.12 13.99 27.00
CA LEU A 207 -4.14 14.86 26.35
C LEU A 207 -4.27 16.32 26.78
N SER A 208 -5.50 16.83 26.88
CA SER A 208 -5.77 18.19 27.35
C SER A 208 -5.29 18.37 28.80
N SER A 209 -5.53 17.38 29.67
CA SER A 209 -5.08 17.41 31.07
C SER A 209 -3.55 17.38 31.19
N LEU A 210 -2.89 16.50 30.44
CA LEU A 210 -1.42 16.42 30.39
C LEU A 210 -0.79 17.72 29.87
N SER A 211 -1.39 18.36 28.86
CA SER A 211 -0.89 19.64 28.31
C SER A 211 -0.90 20.80 29.31
N ARG A 212 -1.68 20.69 30.38
CA ARG A 212 -1.79 21.68 31.47
C ARG A 212 -0.87 21.36 32.65
N ASP A 213 -0.21 20.20 32.65
CA ASP A 213 0.75 19.85 33.70
C ASP A 213 1.92 20.85 33.70
N PRO A 214 2.31 21.43 34.85
CA PRO A 214 3.44 22.36 34.95
C PRO A 214 4.75 21.80 34.36
N LYS A 215 4.97 20.48 34.45
CA LYS A 215 6.13 19.78 33.86
C LYS A 215 6.15 19.83 32.33
N ALA A 216 4.99 19.95 31.69
CA ALA A 216 4.88 20.11 30.24
C ALA A 216 5.47 21.45 29.77
N GLY A 217 5.63 22.43 30.67
CA GLY A 217 6.27 23.71 30.39
C GLY A 217 5.55 24.53 29.32
N LYS A 218 6.29 25.34 28.57
CA LYS A 218 5.73 26.26 27.55
C LYS A 218 5.62 25.66 26.15
N VAL A 219 5.73 24.33 26.02
CA VAL A 219 5.86 23.66 24.72
C VAL A 219 4.50 23.63 23.98
N TYR A 220 3.38 23.70 24.71
CA TYR A 220 2.02 23.71 24.17
C TYR A 220 1.43 25.12 24.02
N SER A 221 2.11 26.00 23.28
CA SER A 221 1.72 27.42 23.15
C SER A 221 0.34 27.66 22.53
N LYS A 222 -0.19 26.71 21.75
CA LYS A 222 -1.54 26.75 21.14
C LYS A 222 -2.52 25.77 21.79
N GLY A 223 -2.15 25.16 22.92
CA GLY A 223 -2.92 24.13 23.59
C GLY A 223 -2.95 22.78 22.85
N LEU A 224 -3.66 21.81 23.43
CA LEU A 224 -3.87 20.48 22.86
C LEU A 224 -5.36 20.11 22.98
N ASP A 225 -6.21 20.89 22.31
CA ASP A 225 -7.67 20.74 22.35
C ASP A 225 -8.18 20.03 21.09
N VAL A 226 -8.04 18.70 21.10
CA VAL A 226 -8.31 17.83 19.94
C VAL A 226 -9.75 17.96 19.46
N MET A 227 -10.71 17.96 20.39
CA MET A 227 -12.13 18.01 20.03
C MET A 227 -12.49 19.33 19.36
N ARG A 228 -11.98 20.45 19.87
CA ARG A 228 -12.17 21.75 19.23
C ARG A 228 -11.63 21.75 17.81
N TRP A 229 -10.43 21.21 17.59
CA TRP A 229 -9.82 21.15 16.27
C TRP A 229 -10.57 20.22 15.31
N LEU A 230 -11.20 19.14 15.81
CA LEU A 230 -12.03 18.24 15.00
C LEU A 230 -13.36 18.89 14.59
N GLN A 231 -14.01 19.61 15.51
CA GLN A 231 -15.30 20.27 15.28
C GLN A 231 -15.20 21.54 14.44
N ASP A 232 -14.15 22.34 14.66
CA ASP A 232 -13.91 23.60 13.96
C ASP A 232 -12.55 23.56 13.25
N LYS A 233 -12.59 23.44 11.92
CA LYS A 233 -11.39 23.41 11.08
C LYS A 233 -10.56 24.68 11.20
N ASP A 234 -11.18 25.84 11.38
CA ASP A 234 -10.49 27.13 11.48
C ASP A 234 -9.74 27.29 12.82
N SER A 235 -10.13 26.53 13.84
CA SER A 235 -9.42 26.47 15.12
C SER A 235 -8.15 25.60 15.09
N THR A 236 -7.94 24.83 14.02
CA THR A 236 -6.82 23.90 13.89
C THR A 236 -5.50 24.68 13.80
N PRO A 237 -4.48 24.37 14.63
CA PRO A 237 -3.18 25.02 14.55
C PRO A 237 -2.50 24.84 13.20
N ASP A 238 -1.54 25.72 12.91
CA ASP A 238 -0.72 25.60 11.70
C ASP A 238 0.15 24.34 11.70
N LEU A 239 0.54 23.92 10.50
CA LEU A 239 1.31 22.71 10.27
C LEU A 239 2.60 22.64 11.09
N THR A 240 3.30 23.76 11.28
CA THR A 240 4.57 23.82 12.03
C THR A 240 4.39 23.41 13.49
N TYR A 241 3.21 23.72 14.06
CA TYR A 241 2.80 23.32 15.40
C TYR A 241 2.37 21.85 15.41
N LEU A 242 1.50 21.44 14.48
CA LEU A 242 1.01 20.06 14.40
C LEU A 242 2.14 19.05 14.21
N VAL A 243 3.15 19.33 13.37
CA VAL A 243 4.26 18.39 13.14
C VAL A 243 5.32 18.40 14.26
N SER A 244 5.18 19.27 15.26
CA SER A 244 6.09 19.26 16.42
C SER A 244 5.85 18.02 17.28
N ALA A 245 6.94 17.34 17.67
CA ALA A 245 6.91 16.10 18.43
C ALA A 245 5.97 16.09 19.64
N PRO A 246 5.88 17.15 20.47
CA PRO A 246 4.93 17.19 21.59
C PRO A 246 3.47 17.03 21.17
N VAL A 247 3.11 17.52 19.98
CA VAL A 247 1.74 17.48 19.45
C VAL A 247 1.54 16.23 18.59
N SER A 248 2.44 15.98 17.64
CA SER A 248 2.32 14.88 16.69
C SER A 248 2.44 13.49 17.31
N PHE A 249 3.30 13.29 18.32
CA PHE A 249 3.48 11.99 18.94
C PHE A 249 2.16 11.42 19.48
N PRO A 250 1.50 12.11 20.44
CA PRO A 250 0.24 11.62 20.98
C PRO A 250 -0.87 11.58 19.91
N LEU A 251 -0.96 12.55 19.00
CA LEU A 251 -2.04 12.57 18.01
C LEU A 251 -1.91 11.49 16.93
N ILE A 252 -0.69 11.15 16.51
CA ILE A 252 -0.46 9.99 15.65
C ILE A 252 -0.82 8.70 16.38
N GLY A 253 -0.48 8.59 17.67
CA GLY A 253 -0.95 7.48 18.51
C GLY A 253 -2.47 7.38 18.56
N LEU A 254 -3.15 8.52 18.68
CA LEU A 254 -4.62 8.58 18.67
C LEU A 254 -5.20 8.12 17.33
N VAL A 255 -4.63 8.53 16.20
CA VAL A 255 -5.04 8.04 14.87
C VAL A 255 -4.92 6.53 14.78
N GLN A 256 -3.79 5.98 15.19
CA GLN A 256 -3.50 4.54 15.16
C GLN A 256 -4.46 3.73 16.02
N LEU A 257 -4.65 4.14 17.27
CA LEU A 257 -5.59 3.51 18.20
C LEU A 257 -7.02 3.65 17.70
N SER A 258 -7.39 4.76 17.06
CA SER A 258 -8.72 4.95 16.51
C SER A 258 -8.98 4.04 15.31
N HIS A 259 -8.01 3.84 14.41
CA HIS A 259 -8.17 2.89 13.29
C HIS A 259 -8.31 1.44 13.77
N TYR A 260 -7.53 1.04 14.77
CA TYR A 260 -7.68 -0.29 15.37
C TYR A 260 -9.02 -0.45 16.08
N TYR A 261 -9.45 0.57 16.84
CA TYR A 261 -10.75 0.62 17.51
C TYR A 261 -11.91 0.47 16.53
N VAL A 262 -11.92 1.28 15.45
CA VAL A 262 -12.92 1.23 14.38
C VAL A 262 -12.95 -0.15 13.73
N THR A 263 -11.79 -0.73 13.46
CA THR A 263 -11.70 -2.08 12.85
C THR A 263 -12.37 -3.12 13.74
N CYS A 264 -12.11 -3.09 15.05
CA CYS A 264 -12.77 -3.97 16.02
C CYS A 264 -14.29 -3.75 16.07
N LYS A 265 -14.74 -2.48 16.14
CA LYS A 265 -16.17 -2.14 16.16
C LYS A 265 -16.90 -2.61 14.91
N ILE A 266 -16.35 -2.36 13.73
CA ILE A 266 -16.94 -2.76 12.44
C ILE A 266 -17.11 -4.28 12.41
N LEU A 267 -16.08 -5.04 12.77
CA LEU A 267 -16.14 -6.51 12.82
C LEU A 267 -17.05 -7.04 13.94
N GLY A 268 -17.51 -6.18 14.86
CA GLY A 268 -18.28 -6.54 16.05
C GLY A 268 -17.48 -7.45 16.98
N LYS A 269 -16.18 -7.15 17.16
CA LYS A 269 -15.22 -7.94 17.94
C LYS A 269 -14.67 -7.13 19.10
N GLU A 270 -14.35 -7.81 20.20
CA GLU A 270 -13.50 -7.22 21.24
C GLU A 270 -12.06 -7.05 20.71
N PRO A 271 -11.28 -6.10 21.24
CA PRO A 271 -9.87 -5.91 20.86
C PRO A 271 -9.04 -7.20 20.97
N GLY A 272 -9.27 -7.99 22.03
CA GLY A 272 -8.59 -9.27 22.22
C GLY A 272 -8.93 -10.31 21.17
N ASP A 273 -10.15 -10.29 20.62
CA ASP A 273 -10.58 -11.20 19.55
C ASP A 273 -9.84 -10.89 18.25
N LEU A 274 -9.75 -9.61 17.87
CA LEU A 274 -9.00 -9.21 16.68
C LEU A 274 -7.51 -9.50 16.85
N ARG A 275 -6.92 -9.13 18.00
CA ARG A 275 -5.53 -9.44 18.33
C ARG A 275 -5.23 -10.93 18.23
N SER A 276 -6.15 -11.81 18.65
CA SER A 276 -5.96 -13.27 18.56
C SER A 276 -5.80 -13.80 17.13
N ARG A 277 -6.19 -13.01 16.12
CA ARG A 277 -6.00 -13.32 14.69
C ARG A 277 -4.65 -12.89 14.15
N LEU A 278 -3.83 -12.21 14.95
CA LEU A 278 -2.50 -11.72 14.58
C LEU A 278 -1.42 -12.65 15.13
N LEU A 279 -0.41 -12.94 14.31
CA LEU A 279 0.77 -13.73 14.70
C LEU A 279 1.81 -12.89 15.46
N GLY A 280 1.72 -11.57 15.38
CA GLY A 280 2.61 -10.63 16.06
C GLY A 280 2.41 -9.20 15.56
N THR A 281 3.07 -8.26 16.22
CA THR A 281 2.98 -6.84 15.91
C THR A 281 4.31 -6.12 16.17
N THR A 282 4.51 -4.97 15.55
CA THR A 282 5.62 -4.06 15.85
C THR A 282 5.24 -2.66 15.37
N GLY A 283 6.07 -1.67 15.65
CA GLY A 283 5.87 -0.33 15.12
C GLY A 283 7.16 0.37 14.78
N HIS A 284 7.10 1.26 13.80
CA HIS A 284 8.23 2.06 13.37
C HIS A 284 8.35 3.27 14.30
N SER A 285 9.52 3.42 14.94
CA SER A 285 9.76 4.49 15.91
C SER A 285 8.67 4.51 16.98
N GLN A 286 7.96 5.63 17.16
CA GLN A 286 6.88 5.79 18.13
C GLN A 286 5.72 4.78 18.00
N GLY A 287 5.51 4.19 16.81
CA GLY A 287 4.45 3.21 16.60
C GLY A 287 4.60 1.95 17.46
N VAL A 288 5.80 1.69 18.02
CA VAL A 288 6.02 0.54 18.91
C VAL A 288 5.17 0.64 20.18
N ILE A 289 4.81 1.86 20.63
CA ILE A 289 3.93 2.05 21.79
C ILE A 289 2.52 1.52 21.51
N THR A 290 1.93 1.89 20.38
CA THR A 290 0.58 1.44 19.99
C THR A 290 0.57 -0.04 19.62
N ALA A 291 1.65 -0.55 19.03
CA ALA A 291 1.85 -1.98 18.81
C ALA A 291 1.85 -2.77 20.13
N ALA A 292 2.51 -2.28 21.18
CA ALA A 292 2.45 -2.90 22.50
C ALA A 292 1.06 -2.77 23.14
N ALA A 293 0.40 -1.61 23.01
CA ALA A 293 -0.94 -1.38 23.56
C ALA A 293 -1.97 -2.39 23.01
N ILE A 294 -2.01 -2.60 21.70
CA ILE A 294 -2.95 -3.56 21.08
C ILE A 294 -2.59 -5.02 21.40
N ALA A 295 -1.32 -5.32 21.73
CA ALA A 295 -0.92 -6.65 22.17
C ALA A 295 -1.41 -6.95 23.61
N ILE A 296 -1.65 -5.92 24.42
CA ILE A 296 -2.13 -6.03 25.80
C ILE A 296 -3.66 -6.04 25.85
N ALA A 297 -4.33 -5.13 25.15
CA ALA A 297 -5.77 -4.95 25.24
C ALA A 297 -6.58 -6.23 24.97
N SER A 298 -7.55 -6.53 25.83
CA SER A 298 -8.42 -7.71 25.72
C SER A 298 -9.88 -7.37 25.42
N ASP A 299 -10.40 -6.37 26.12
CA ASP A 299 -11.79 -5.90 26.07
C ASP A 299 -11.82 -4.37 25.98
N TRP A 300 -12.99 -3.77 25.79
CA TRP A 300 -13.10 -2.31 25.68
C TRP A 300 -12.62 -1.51 26.90
N GLU A 301 -12.77 -2.05 28.13
CA GLU A 301 -12.32 -1.38 29.35
C GLU A 301 -10.79 -1.33 29.42
N SER A 302 -10.14 -2.49 29.24
CA SER A 302 -8.69 -2.58 29.16
C SER A 302 -8.15 -1.80 27.97
N TYR A 303 -8.84 -1.79 26.83
CA TYR A 303 -8.45 -1.00 25.65
C TYR A 303 -8.42 0.49 25.93
N ALA A 304 -9.46 1.03 26.58
CA ALA A 304 -9.49 2.43 26.98
C ALA A 304 -8.31 2.76 27.92
N LYS A 305 -8.08 1.91 28.93
CA LYS A 305 -6.97 2.08 29.88
C LYS A 305 -5.61 2.06 29.20
N VAL A 306 -5.28 1.04 28.41
CA VAL A 306 -3.98 0.96 27.73
C VAL A 306 -3.81 2.05 26.67
N SER A 307 -4.91 2.53 26.07
CA SER A 307 -4.88 3.66 25.15
C SER A 307 -4.51 4.96 25.86
N HIS A 308 -5.09 5.21 27.05
CA HIS A 308 -4.71 6.38 27.87
C HIS A 308 -3.24 6.32 28.30
N ASP A 309 -2.77 5.15 28.73
CA ASP A 309 -1.37 4.95 29.10
C ASP A 309 -0.45 5.13 27.88
N ALA A 310 -0.79 4.55 26.72
CA ALA A 310 -0.05 4.72 25.47
C ALA A 310 0.07 6.20 25.05
N LEU A 311 -1.04 6.95 25.11
CA LEU A 311 -1.07 8.37 24.79
C LEU A 311 -0.27 9.20 25.80
N THR A 312 -0.29 8.82 27.08
CA THR A 312 0.53 9.44 28.13
C THR A 312 2.02 9.22 27.88
N MET A 313 2.42 7.99 27.49
CA MET A 313 3.79 7.70 27.07
C MET A 313 4.21 8.55 25.89
N LEU A 314 3.42 8.57 24.81
CA LEU A 314 3.70 9.33 23.61
C LEU A 314 3.78 10.85 23.88
N PHE A 315 2.88 11.37 24.72
CA PHE A 315 2.89 12.76 25.18
C PHE A 315 4.21 13.10 25.88
N TRP A 316 4.62 12.33 26.89
CA TRP A 316 5.84 12.62 27.64
C TRP A 316 7.11 12.40 26.82
N ILE A 317 7.15 11.39 25.94
CA ILE A 317 8.26 11.19 25.01
C ILE A 317 8.42 12.41 24.10
N GLY A 318 7.35 12.85 23.44
CA GLY A 318 7.38 14.02 22.55
C GLY A 318 7.74 15.31 23.30
N CYS A 319 7.11 15.54 24.46
CA CYS A 319 7.33 16.71 25.30
C CYS A 319 8.77 16.80 25.82
N ARG A 320 9.27 15.75 26.49
CA ARG A 320 10.62 15.75 27.07
C ARG A 320 11.69 15.79 25.99
N SER A 321 11.48 15.09 24.88
CA SER A 321 12.43 15.12 23.77
C SER A 321 12.56 16.53 23.17
N GLN A 322 11.45 17.27 23.05
CA GLN A 322 11.48 18.65 22.60
C GLN A 322 12.09 19.62 23.63
N GLN A 323 11.91 19.36 24.92
CA GLN A 323 12.55 20.14 26.00
C GLN A 323 14.07 19.89 26.05
N THR A 324 14.51 18.65 25.85
CA THR A 324 15.93 18.27 25.82
C THR A 324 16.64 18.82 24.59
N TYR A 325 15.98 18.82 23.43
CA TYR A 325 16.51 19.40 22.20
C TYR A 325 15.55 20.42 21.59
N PRO A 326 15.55 21.69 22.08
CA PRO A 326 14.69 22.74 21.56
C PRO A 326 15.01 23.08 20.10
N ARG A 327 14.00 23.51 19.34
CA ARG A 327 14.20 24.03 17.99
C ARG A 327 15.12 25.26 18.03
N THR A 328 16.13 25.26 17.19
CA THR A 328 17.02 26.40 16.98
C THR A 328 16.73 27.07 15.65
N SER A 329 16.85 28.40 15.60
CA SER A 329 16.69 29.15 14.36
C SER A 329 17.88 28.93 13.43
N LEU A 330 17.60 28.68 12.15
CA LEU A 330 18.62 28.61 11.10
C LEU A 330 18.68 29.93 10.33
N ALA A 331 19.83 30.21 9.73
CA ALA A 331 19.99 31.37 8.87
C ALA A 331 19.00 31.29 7.68
N PRO A 332 18.30 32.38 7.30
CA PRO A 332 17.37 32.38 6.17
C PRO A 332 18.00 31.90 4.86
N SER A 333 19.29 32.16 4.65
CA SER A 333 20.04 31.68 3.49
C SER A 333 20.13 30.15 3.40
N VAL A 334 20.29 29.46 4.54
CA VAL A 334 20.34 27.99 4.60
C VAL A 334 18.97 27.39 4.29
N LEU A 335 17.90 27.99 4.83
CA LEU A 335 16.53 27.56 4.57
C LEU A 335 16.17 27.69 3.08
N GLN A 336 16.48 28.85 2.49
CA GLN A 336 16.19 29.11 1.08
C GLN A 336 17.00 28.19 0.16
N ASP A 337 18.29 28.01 0.43
CA ASP A 337 19.16 27.16 -0.36
C ASP A 337 18.70 25.70 -0.36
N SER A 338 18.39 25.14 0.81
CA SER A 338 17.90 23.75 0.93
C SER A 338 16.56 23.54 0.23
N THR A 339 15.67 24.53 0.31
CA THR A 339 14.37 24.51 -0.40
C THR A 339 14.56 24.55 -1.91
N ASN A 340 15.43 25.43 -2.41
CA ASN A 340 15.72 25.57 -3.85
C ASN A 340 16.29 24.28 -4.46
N GLU A 341 17.06 23.51 -3.69
CA GLU A 341 17.65 22.24 -4.11
C GLU A 341 16.72 21.02 -3.91
N GLY A 342 15.46 21.25 -3.52
CA GLY A 342 14.44 20.21 -3.38
C GLY A 342 14.63 19.31 -2.16
N GLU A 343 15.38 19.76 -1.16
CA GLU A 343 15.71 18.99 0.05
C GLU A 343 14.67 19.19 1.17
N GLY A 344 13.80 20.19 1.04
CA GLY A 344 12.80 20.56 2.04
C GLY A 344 13.35 21.47 3.14
N HIS A 345 12.51 21.79 4.13
CA HIS A 345 12.92 22.60 5.28
C HIS A 345 13.87 21.82 6.18
N PRO A 346 15.08 22.33 6.49
CA PRO A 346 16.01 21.66 7.38
C PRO A 346 15.42 21.33 8.74
N SER A 347 15.57 20.07 9.13
CA SER A 347 15.10 19.50 10.38
C SER A 347 16.16 18.58 10.98
N PRO A 348 15.98 18.04 12.20
CA PRO A 348 16.95 17.15 12.81
C PRO A 348 17.02 15.75 12.21
N MET A 349 16.24 15.44 11.16
CA MET A 349 16.22 14.12 10.53
C MET A 349 16.18 14.21 9.00
N LEU A 350 17.14 13.57 8.33
CA LEU A 350 17.32 13.59 6.88
C LEU A 350 17.15 12.18 6.30
N SER A 351 16.14 11.98 5.45
CA SER A 351 15.93 10.74 4.71
C SER A 351 16.81 10.68 3.48
N ILE A 352 17.51 9.56 3.27
CA ILE A 352 18.36 9.27 2.11
C ILE A 352 17.91 7.94 1.48
N ARG A 353 17.41 8.00 0.26
CA ARG A 353 16.92 6.86 -0.54
C ARG A 353 17.82 6.60 -1.73
N ASP A 354 17.90 5.34 -2.14
CA ASP A 354 18.70 4.80 -3.24
C ASP A 354 20.23 4.79 -3.01
N LEU A 355 20.70 5.06 -1.80
CA LEU A 355 22.07 4.78 -1.37
C LEU A 355 22.09 3.62 -0.38
N THR A 356 23.08 2.73 -0.52
CA THR A 356 23.29 1.64 0.44
C THR A 356 23.74 2.19 1.80
N LEU A 357 23.46 1.45 2.88
CA LEU A 357 23.92 1.81 4.23
C LEU A 357 25.42 2.13 4.29
N ALA A 358 26.27 1.31 3.66
CA ALA A 358 27.72 1.52 3.61
C ALA A 358 28.12 2.80 2.85
N GLN A 359 27.34 3.22 1.85
CA GLN A 359 27.58 4.49 1.16
C GLN A 359 27.21 5.68 2.05
N VAL A 360 26.05 5.62 2.70
CA VAL A 360 25.60 6.68 3.62
C VAL A 360 26.59 6.82 4.79
N GLN A 361 27.02 5.72 5.40
CA GLN A 361 27.99 5.73 6.51
C GLN A 361 29.28 6.45 6.12
N ARG A 362 29.84 6.19 4.93
CA ARG A 362 31.05 6.89 4.45
C ARG A 362 30.87 8.40 4.34
N HIS A 363 29.69 8.87 3.91
CA HIS A 363 29.40 10.30 3.85
C HIS A 363 29.22 10.90 5.25
N VAL A 364 28.56 10.17 6.16
CA VAL A 364 28.41 10.55 7.57
C VAL A 364 29.77 10.67 8.26
N ASP A 365 30.65 9.69 8.11
CA ASP A 365 32.00 9.68 8.72
C ASP A 365 32.86 10.84 8.21
N ALA A 366 32.83 11.10 6.90
CA ALA A 366 33.53 12.22 6.29
C ALA A 366 33.01 13.56 6.82
N THR A 367 31.70 13.74 6.93
CA THR A 367 31.10 14.94 7.52
C THR A 367 31.47 15.11 9.00
N ASN A 368 31.40 14.05 9.79
CA ASN A 368 31.72 14.08 11.23
C ASN A 368 33.19 14.40 11.54
N THR A 369 34.12 14.10 10.62
CA THR A 369 35.54 14.45 10.76
C THR A 369 35.76 15.97 10.91
N HIS A 370 34.85 16.78 10.37
CA HIS A 370 34.91 18.24 10.41
C HIS A 370 34.01 18.87 11.50
N LEU A 371 33.30 18.04 12.27
CA LEU A 371 32.34 18.50 13.27
C LEU A 371 32.85 18.16 14.69
N PRO A 372 32.61 19.04 15.68
CA PRO A 372 32.82 18.68 17.07
C PRO A 372 31.81 17.61 17.51
N LYS A 373 32.15 16.83 18.55
CA LYS A 373 31.36 15.64 18.97
C LYS A 373 29.89 15.97 19.27
N ASP A 374 29.61 17.13 19.86
CA ASP A 374 28.26 17.61 20.17
C ASP A 374 27.44 17.98 18.92
N ARG A 375 28.04 17.99 17.73
CA ARG A 375 27.38 18.28 16.45
C ARG A 375 27.42 17.12 15.46
N HIS A 376 27.86 15.95 15.88
CA HIS A 376 27.92 14.76 15.03
C HIS A 376 26.52 14.34 14.54
N ILE A 377 26.51 13.73 13.37
CA ILE A 377 25.32 13.15 12.74
C ILE A 377 25.42 11.63 12.78
N HIS A 378 24.30 10.96 12.95
CA HIS A 378 24.22 9.53 13.22
C HIS A 378 23.17 8.87 12.33
N ILE A 379 23.43 7.65 11.87
CA ILE A 379 22.39 6.85 11.20
C ILE A 379 21.41 6.36 12.26
N SER A 380 20.14 6.73 12.10
CA SER A 380 19.08 6.52 13.09
C SER A 380 18.06 5.48 12.67
N LEU A 381 17.68 5.46 11.39
CA LEU A 381 16.68 4.52 10.87
C LEU A 381 17.24 3.80 9.65
N ILE A 382 17.23 2.46 9.68
CA ILE A 382 17.58 1.60 8.55
C ILE A 382 16.27 0.97 8.09
N ASN A 383 15.57 1.71 7.25
CA ASN A 383 14.24 1.38 6.77
C ASN A 383 14.25 0.28 5.70
N GLY A 384 15.36 0.14 4.98
CA GLY A 384 15.61 -0.89 3.99
C GLY A 384 17.05 -0.81 3.47
N ALA A 385 17.46 -1.78 2.66
CA ALA A 385 18.83 -1.89 2.14
C ALA A 385 19.36 -0.60 1.48
N ARG A 386 18.45 0.22 0.91
CA ARG A 386 18.77 1.51 0.29
C ARG A 386 17.85 2.66 0.74
N ASN A 387 17.32 2.58 1.96
CA ASN A 387 16.48 3.64 2.53
C ASN A 387 16.89 3.85 3.99
N VAL A 388 17.55 4.96 4.26
CA VAL A 388 18.21 5.24 5.54
C VAL A 388 17.88 6.65 5.98
N VAL A 389 17.74 6.89 7.28
CA VAL A 389 17.59 8.22 7.88
C VAL A 389 18.80 8.54 8.74
N VAL A 390 19.27 9.77 8.63
CA VAL A 390 20.38 10.33 9.40
C VAL A 390 19.83 11.42 10.32
N THR A 391 20.19 11.36 11.60
CA THR A 391 19.75 12.30 12.64
C THR A 391 20.91 13.15 13.15
N GLY A 392 20.65 14.40 13.48
CA GLY A 392 21.57 15.29 14.18
C GLY A 392 21.13 16.75 14.08
N PRO A 393 21.99 17.72 14.41
CA PRO A 393 21.64 19.12 14.31
C PRO A 393 21.28 19.49 12.86
N PRO A 394 20.20 20.25 12.61
CA PRO A 394 19.79 20.61 11.25
C PRO A 394 20.92 21.25 10.41
N GLN A 395 21.76 22.07 11.05
CA GLN A 395 22.93 22.69 10.41
C GLN A 395 23.98 21.65 9.97
N SER A 396 24.22 20.61 10.77
CA SER A 396 25.16 19.54 10.43
C SER A 396 24.62 18.67 9.29
N LEU A 397 23.32 18.37 9.30
CA LEU A 397 22.66 17.64 8.22
C LEU A 397 22.62 18.43 6.91
N TYR A 398 22.47 19.75 6.98
CA TYR A 398 22.66 20.63 5.82
C TYR A 398 24.09 20.53 5.26
N GLY A 399 25.10 20.46 6.14
CA GLY A 399 26.49 20.20 5.74
C GLY A 399 26.67 18.86 5.01
N LEU A 400 25.97 17.80 5.44
CA LEU A 400 25.90 16.53 4.72
C LEU A 400 25.25 16.70 3.33
N ASN A 401 24.13 17.42 3.23
CA ASN A 401 23.47 17.69 1.95
C ASN A 401 24.40 18.39 0.95
N LEU A 402 25.16 19.40 1.37
CA LEU A 402 26.15 20.07 0.52
C LEU A 402 27.19 19.10 -0.07
N SER A 403 27.62 18.10 0.71
CA SER A 403 28.52 17.04 0.24
C SER A 403 27.82 16.07 -0.71
N LEU A 404 26.57 15.71 -0.42
CA LEU A 404 25.76 14.83 -1.27
C LEU A 404 25.46 15.46 -2.64
N ARG A 405 25.19 16.76 -2.71
CA ARG A 405 24.97 17.49 -3.98
C ARG A 405 26.13 17.32 -4.96
N LYS A 406 27.37 17.26 -4.47
CA LYS A 406 28.58 17.12 -5.31
C LYS A 406 28.65 15.77 -6.02
N VAL A 407 28.08 14.71 -5.43
CA VAL A 407 28.13 13.34 -5.96
C VAL A 407 26.83 12.92 -6.65
N LYS A 408 25.71 13.60 -6.35
CA LYS A 408 24.39 13.35 -6.91
C LYS A 408 24.36 13.73 -8.39
N ALA A 409 23.73 12.88 -9.20
CA ALA A 409 23.40 13.20 -10.58
C ALA A 409 22.27 14.24 -10.62
N PRO A 410 22.40 15.32 -11.42
CA PRO A 410 21.29 16.24 -11.68
C PRO A 410 20.06 15.52 -12.22
N THR A 411 18.87 15.99 -11.82
CA THR A 411 17.60 15.50 -12.36
C THR A 411 17.59 15.70 -13.88
N GLY A 412 17.16 14.69 -14.63
CA GLY A 412 17.14 14.73 -16.10
C GLY A 412 18.47 14.48 -16.81
N LEU A 413 19.62 14.33 -16.11
CA LEU A 413 20.89 14.04 -16.76
C LEU A 413 20.89 12.64 -17.42
N ASP A 414 20.78 12.56 -18.75
CA ASP A 414 20.90 11.28 -19.45
C ASP A 414 22.33 10.73 -19.29
N GLN A 415 22.42 9.51 -18.75
CA GLN A 415 23.69 8.80 -18.55
C GLN A 415 23.72 7.46 -19.33
N ASN A 416 22.75 7.22 -20.22
CA ASN A 416 22.62 5.96 -20.96
C ASN A 416 23.83 5.67 -21.87
N ARG A 417 24.58 6.70 -22.25
CA ARG A 417 25.82 6.63 -23.05
C ARG A 417 27.11 6.69 -22.22
N ILE A 418 26.99 6.74 -20.90
CA ILE A 418 28.13 6.73 -19.96
C ILE A 418 28.26 5.30 -19.43
N PRO A 419 29.49 4.72 -19.42
CA PRO A 419 29.74 3.42 -18.81
C PRO A 419 29.17 3.36 -17.40
N PHE A 420 28.46 2.27 -17.08
CA PHE A 420 27.68 2.20 -15.83
C PHE A 420 28.50 2.52 -14.57
N THR A 421 29.75 2.08 -14.50
CA THR A 421 30.67 2.30 -13.37
C THR A 421 31.15 3.74 -13.21
N GLU A 422 31.03 4.55 -14.26
CA GLU A 422 31.42 5.97 -14.30
C GLU A 422 30.23 6.91 -14.12
N ARG A 423 29.00 6.36 -14.06
CA ARG A 423 27.80 7.16 -13.85
C ARG A 423 27.80 7.82 -12.48
N LYS A 424 27.35 9.06 -12.44
CA LYS A 424 26.95 9.73 -11.20
C LYS A 424 25.77 8.99 -10.58
N GLN A 425 25.78 8.93 -9.25
CA GLN A 425 24.76 8.22 -8.50
C GLN A 425 23.45 9.02 -8.51
N ARG A 426 22.35 8.34 -8.84
CA ARG A 426 21.00 8.87 -8.68
C ARG A 426 20.47 8.41 -7.33
N PHE A 427 20.14 9.37 -6.48
CA PHE A 427 19.57 9.14 -5.16
C PHE A 427 18.77 10.35 -4.69
N ALA A 428 17.92 10.17 -3.69
CA ALA A 428 17.09 11.24 -3.15
C ALA A 428 17.41 11.47 -1.67
N ASN A 429 17.63 12.72 -1.30
CA ASN A 429 17.88 13.17 0.07
C ASN A 429 16.89 14.30 0.39
N ARG A 430 16.11 14.16 1.46
CA ARG A 430 15.08 15.12 1.86
C ARG A 430 14.90 15.13 3.37
N PHE A 431 14.78 16.31 3.96
CA PHE A 431 14.46 16.47 5.38
C PHE A 431 13.05 15.97 5.70
N LEU A 432 12.92 15.35 6.87
CA LEU A 432 11.63 14.89 7.39
C LEU A 432 11.00 15.98 8.25
N PRO A 433 9.67 16.17 8.21
CA PRO A 433 8.94 17.12 9.07
C PRO A 433 8.84 16.63 10.53
N ILE A 434 9.98 16.53 11.19
CA ILE A 434 10.14 16.04 12.56
C ILE A 434 10.92 17.10 13.34
N SER A 435 10.51 17.41 14.56
CA SER A 435 11.09 18.54 15.32
C SER A 435 12.18 18.18 16.32
N ALA A 436 12.39 16.89 16.58
CA ALA A 436 13.37 16.40 17.55
C ALA A 436 14.24 15.28 16.94
N PRO A 437 15.51 15.14 17.38
CA PRO A 437 16.46 14.18 16.84
C PRO A 437 16.27 12.77 17.43
N PHE A 438 15.19 12.08 17.07
CA PHE A 438 14.93 10.71 17.55
C PHE A 438 15.98 9.70 17.13
N HIS A 439 16.12 8.64 17.94
CA HIS A 439 17.07 7.54 17.77
C HIS A 439 18.53 8.03 17.69
N SER A 440 18.90 8.92 18.60
CA SER A 440 20.24 9.48 18.61
C SER A 440 20.73 9.80 20.02
N PRO A 441 22.06 9.97 20.20
CA PRO A 441 22.63 10.37 21.49
C PRO A 441 22.07 11.69 22.05
N TYR A 442 21.49 12.54 21.19
CA TYR A 442 20.91 13.83 21.60
C TYR A 442 19.73 13.71 22.58
N LEU A 443 19.04 12.57 22.59
CA LEU A 443 17.89 12.33 23.47
C LEU A 443 18.18 11.33 24.59
N GLU A 444 19.42 10.88 24.75
CA GLU A 444 19.80 9.93 25.80
C GLU A 444 19.48 10.47 27.20
N ALA A 445 19.70 11.76 27.43
CA ALA A 445 19.38 12.42 28.70
C ALA A 445 17.87 12.60 28.94
N ALA A 446 17.03 12.49 27.89
CA ALA A 446 15.58 12.57 28.04
C ALA A 446 14.99 11.26 28.59
N ALA A 447 15.57 10.11 28.24
CA ALA A 447 15.07 8.79 28.60
C ALA A 447 14.82 8.61 30.11
N PRO A 448 15.77 8.88 31.04
CA PRO A 448 15.52 8.69 32.47
C PRO A 448 14.45 9.64 33.03
N ILE A 449 14.31 10.85 32.47
CA ILE A 449 13.27 11.80 32.88
C ILE A 449 11.89 11.29 32.46
N ILE A 450 11.80 10.77 31.23
CA ILE A 450 10.58 10.15 30.70
C ILE A 450 10.22 8.90 31.52
N GLU A 451 11.20 8.03 31.81
CA GLU A 451 11.00 6.83 32.63
C GLU A 451 10.43 7.20 34.02
N GLU A 452 10.92 8.28 34.65
CA GLU A 452 10.40 8.78 35.93
C GLU A 452 8.98 9.37 35.82
N ASP A 453 8.67 10.12 34.75
CA ASP A 453 7.31 10.64 34.51
C ASP A 453 6.29 9.53 34.22
N LEU A 454 6.75 8.35 33.77
CA LEU A 454 5.91 7.22 33.39
C LEU A 454 5.90 6.07 34.41
N LYS A 455 6.54 6.23 35.58
CA LYS A 455 6.69 5.17 36.58
C LYS A 455 5.37 4.57 37.10
N ASP A 456 4.29 5.35 37.02
CA ASP A 456 2.96 4.94 37.48
C ASP A 456 2.19 4.10 36.44
N ILE A 457 2.74 3.96 35.21
CA ILE A 457 2.18 3.09 34.18
C ILE A 457 2.52 1.63 34.49
N THR A 458 1.50 0.86 34.83
CA THR A 458 1.61 -0.55 35.24
C THR A 458 1.03 -1.52 34.22
N THR A 459 0.40 -1.03 33.15
CA THR A 459 -0.26 -1.88 32.13
C THR A 459 0.72 -2.50 31.14
N PHE A 460 1.84 -1.84 30.85
CA PHE A 460 2.85 -2.27 29.88
C PHE A 460 3.87 -3.21 30.53
N THR A 461 3.51 -4.49 30.59
CA THR A 461 4.33 -5.58 31.14
C THR A 461 4.58 -6.67 30.12
N LYS A 462 5.67 -7.44 30.27
CA LYS A 462 5.97 -8.59 29.41
C LYS A 462 4.89 -9.66 29.51
N ALA A 463 4.44 -9.95 30.74
CA ALA A 463 3.36 -10.90 30.98
C ALA A 463 2.01 -10.45 30.37
N GLY A 464 1.79 -9.14 30.20
CA GLY A 464 0.60 -8.59 29.57
C GLY A 464 0.56 -8.72 28.04
N LEU A 465 1.70 -8.96 27.37
CA LEU A 465 1.77 -9.10 25.92
C LEU A 465 1.22 -10.46 25.47
N ALA A 466 -0.01 -10.49 24.95
CA ALA A 466 -0.64 -11.73 24.51
C ALA A 466 -0.11 -12.27 23.16
N ILE A 467 0.49 -11.41 22.34
CA ILE A 467 1.13 -11.75 21.06
C ILE A 467 2.57 -11.19 21.04
N PRO A 468 3.48 -11.73 20.19
CA PRO A 468 4.80 -11.15 20.03
C PRO A 468 4.75 -9.67 19.69
N VAL A 469 5.55 -8.87 20.38
CA VAL A 469 5.86 -7.48 19.99
C VAL A 469 7.33 -7.44 19.65
N TYR A 470 7.67 -7.16 18.39
CA TYR A 470 9.07 -7.19 17.95
C TYR A 470 9.77 -5.87 18.25
N ASP A 471 10.91 -5.97 18.95
CA ASP A 471 11.82 -4.87 19.27
C ASP A 471 12.33 -4.19 17.98
N THR A 472 12.29 -2.86 17.94
CA THR A 472 12.60 -2.10 16.72
C THR A 472 14.08 -2.10 16.35
N HIS A 473 14.97 -2.42 17.29
CA HIS A 473 16.42 -2.40 17.12
C HIS A 473 16.99 -3.80 16.80
N THR A 474 16.49 -4.82 17.48
CA THR A 474 17.00 -6.20 17.44
C THR A 474 16.13 -7.11 16.59
N GLY A 475 14.80 -6.88 16.59
CA GLY A 475 13.80 -7.76 15.99
C GLY A 475 13.41 -8.95 16.86
N GLU A 476 13.88 -9.01 18.10
CA GLU A 476 13.49 -10.03 19.07
C GLU A 476 12.11 -9.74 19.66
N ASP A 477 11.42 -10.78 20.14
CA ASP A 477 10.15 -10.63 20.85
C ASP A 477 10.39 -10.06 22.25
N LEU A 478 9.78 -8.91 22.57
CA LEU A 478 9.91 -8.22 23.86
C LEU A 478 9.52 -9.11 25.06
N ARG A 479 8.66 -10.11 24.84
CA ARG A 479 8.29 -11.10 25.87
C ARG A 479 9.48 -11.93 26.36
N ASN A 480 10.52 -12.06 25.55
CA ASN A 480 11.70 -12.89 25.82
C ASN A 480 12.89 -12.09 26.38
N SER A 481 12.78 -10.77 26.51
CA SER A 481 13.86 -9.95 27.07
C SER A 481 14.16 -10.33 28.52
N ALA A 482 15.45 -10.40 28.89
CA ALA A 482 15.90 -10.71 30.26
C ALA A 482 15.73 -9.54 31.26
N ALA A 483 15.27 -8.36 30.82
CA ALA A 483 15.08 -7.20 31.69
C ALA A 483 13.88 -7.33 32.65
N ALA A 484 13.60 -6.27 33.42
CA ALA A 484 12.42 -6.18 34.30
C ALA A 484 11.09 -6.46 33.56
N ASP A 485 10.03 -6.73 34.33
CA ASP A 485 8.71 -7.06 33.77
C ASP A 485 8.05 -5.86 33.06
N SER A 486 8.27 -4.63 33.54
CA SER A 486 7.82 -3.43 32.81
C SER A 486 8.63 -3.26 31.52
N ILE A 487 7.92 -3.09 30.40
CA ILE A 487 8.53 -2.81 29.09
C ILE A 487 8.61 -1.31 28.77
N VAL A 488 8.11 -0.43 29.66
CA VAL A 488 8.14 1.03 29.46
C VAL A 488 9.55 1.56 29.20
N PRO A 489 10.60 1.19 29.98
CA PRO A 489 11.96 1.67 29.71
C PRO A 489 12.51 1.21 28.36
N GLU A 490 12.22 -0.04 27.96
CA GLU A 490 12.64 -0.58 26.66
C GLU A 490 11.97 0.20 25.51
N LEU A 491 10.66 0.45 25.62
CA LEU A 491 9.88 1.24 24.66
C LEU A 491 10.39 2.68 24.52
N VAL A 492 10.70 3.36 25.64
CA VAL A 492 11.25 4.73 25.63
C VAL A 492 12.61 4.77 24.94
N ARG A 493 13.48 3.79 25.21
CA ARG A 493 14.82 3.70 24.61
C ARG A 493 14.75 3.41 23.11
N MET A 494 13.88 2.49 22.68
CA MET A 494 13.65 2.22 21.26
C MET A 494 13.31 3.46 20.43
N ILE A 495 12.74 4.50 21.05
CA ILE A 495 12.34 5.75 20.40
C ILE A 495 13.40 6.85 20.57
N THR A 496 13.97 7.00 21.77
CA THR A 496 14.86 8.11 22.09
C THR A 496 16.29 7.90 21.58
N ASN A 497 16.90 6.74 21.84
CA ASN A 497 18.33 6.52 21.63
C ASN A 497 18.67 5.38 20.65
N LEU A 498 17.94 4.26 20.66
CA LEU A 498 18.31 3.10 19.84
C LEU A 498 17.89 3.29 18.37
N PRO A 499 18.75 2.91 17.40
CA PRO A 499 18.40 2.99 15.98
C PRO A 499 17.40 1.92 15.58
N VAL A 500 16.49 2.26 14.67
CA VAL A 500 15.50 1.31 14.13
C VAL A 500 16.13 0.48 13.02
N GLN A 501 16.04 -0.84 13.13
CA GLN A 501 16.47 -1.84 12.15
C GLN A 501 15.23 -2.49 11.54
N TRP A 502 14.53 -1.76 10.66
CA TRP A 502 13.18 -2.14 10.22
C TRP A 502 13.13 -3.50 9.51
N GLU A 503 14.11 -3.82 8.67
CA GLU A 503 14.18 -5.13 8.01
C GLU A 503 14.34 -6.29 9.00
N LYS A 504 15.02 -6.08 10.13
CA LYS A 504 15.16 -7.08 11.18
C LYS A 504 13.88 -7.22 12.00
N ALA A 505 13.30 -6.09 12.42
CA ALA A 505 12.06 -6.06 13.19
C ALA A 505 10.85 -6.62 12.43
N THR A 506 10.93 -6.67 11.10
CA THR A 506 9.84 -7.13 10.24
C THR A 506 10.17 -8.39 9.46
N VAL A 507 11.05 -9.28 9.94
CA VAL A 507 11.26 -10.57 9.24
C VAL A 507 9.93 -11.31 9.06
N PHE A 508 9.09 -11.35 10.12
CA PHE A 508 7.73 -11.90 10.15
C PHE A 508 7.64 -13.27 9.47
N GLU A 509 8.18 -14.29 10.13
CA GLU A 509 8.15 -15.67 9.64
C GLU A 509 6.72 -16.14 9.40
N GLY A 510 6.48 -16.76 8.23
CA GLY A 510 5.14 -17.25 7.84
C GLY A 510 4.12 -16.15 7.50
N ALA A 511 4.52 -14.88 7.43
CA ALA A 511 3.61 -13.81 7.03
C ALA A 511 3.08 -14.01 5.60
N THR A 512 1.78 -13.76 5.46
CA THR A 512 1.08 -13.63 4.17
C THR A 512 0.46 -12.25 4.03
N HIS A 513 0.10 -11.62 5.16
CA HIS A 513 -0.53 -10.31 5.23
C HIS A 513 0.12 -9.46 6.33
N VAL A 514 0.29 -8.17 6.04
CA VAL A 514 0.70 -7.15 7.01
C VAL A 514 -0.31 -6.01 6.96
N LEU A 515 -0.91 -5.68 8.11
CA LEU A 515 -1.89 -4.61 8.26
C LEU A 515 -1.19 -3.37 8.79
N ASP A 516 -1.22 -2.27 8.04
CA ASP A 516 -0.67 -0.98 8.48
C ASP A 516 -1.79 -0.11 9.06
N PHE A 517 -1.74 0.09 10.38
CA PHE A 517 -2.62 1.01 11.11
C PHE A 517 -1.99 2.39 11.31
N GLY A 518 -0.79 2.62 10.78
CA GLY A 518 -0.11 3.91 10.79
C GLY A 518 -0.78 4.95 9.88
N PRO A 519 -0.57 6.25 10.16
CA PRO A 519 -1.10 7.30 9.31
C PRO A 519 -0.37 7.39 7.96
N GLY A 520 -1.02 8.06 7.00
CA GLY A 520 -0.45 8.54 5.75
C GLY A 520 -0.62 7.64 4.53
N GLY A 521 -1.43 6.58 4.64
CA GLY A 521 -1.83 5.74 3.53
C GLY A 521 -0.66 5.32 2.64
N VAL A 522 -0.68 5.73 1.36
CA VAL A 522 0.34 5.36 0.37
C VAL A 522 1.75 5.92 0.65
N SER A 523 1.84 6.98 1.46
CA SER A 523 3.09 7.56 1.93
C SER A 523 3.56 6.99 3.27
N GLY A 524 2.73 6.13 3.88
CA GLY A 524 2.94 5.50 5.18
C GLY A 524 3.92 4.32 5.18
N LEU A 525 3.99 3.69 6.34
CA LEU A 525 4.90 2.58 6.63
C LEU A 525 4.60 1.32 5.82
N GLY A 526 3.33 1.11 5.48
CA GLY A 526 2.88 -0.06 4.75
C GLY A 526 3.53 -0.17 3.37
N VAL A 527 3.56 0.90 2.59
CA VAL A 527 4.20 0.90 1.25
C VAL A 527 5.71 0.71 1.35
N LEU A 528 6.34 1.26 2.39
CA LEU A 528 7.75 1.01 2.68
C LEU A 528 8.01 -0.47 2.96
N THR A 529 7.19 -1.07 3.81
CA THR A 529 7.28 -2.49 4.18
C THR A 529 6.98 -3.41 3.00
N HIS A 530 6.02 -3.04 2.15
CA HIS A 530 5.71 -3.71 0.89
C HIS A 530 6.96 -3.81 0.01
N ARG A 531 7.68 -2.69 -0.21
CA ARG A 531 8.91 -2.69 -1.04
C ARG A 531 10.01 -3.61 -0.50
N ASN A 532 10.14 -3.75 0.83
CA ASN A 532 11.12 -4.65 1.44
C ASN A 532 10.74 -6.14 1.30
N LYS A 533 9.45 -6.43 1.09
CA LYS A 533 8.88 -7.77 1.06
C LYS A 533 8.31 -8.19 -0.29
N ASP A 534 8.40 -7.34 -1.30
CA ASP A 534 7.96 -7.65 -2.66
C ASP A 534 8.65 -8.92 -3.17
N GLY A 535 7.88 -9.75 -3.88
CA GLY A 535 8.30 -11.07 -4.34
C GLY A 535 8.39 -12.17 -3.28
N LYS A 536 8.16 -11.87 -1.99
CA LYS A 536 8.17 -12.88 -0.90
C LYS A 536 6.78 -13.47 -0.60
N GLY A 537 5.73 -12.99 -1.27
CA GLY A 537 4.36 -13.44 -1.05
C GLY A 537 3.64 -12.78 0.14
N VAL A 538 4.07 -11.58 0.54
CA VAL A 538 3.44 -10.82 1.63
C VAL A 538 2.63 -9.67 1.06
N ARG A 539 1.31 -9.73 1.22
CA ARG A 539 0.38 -8.65 0.89
C ARG A 539 0.38 -7.62 2.02
N VAL A 540 0.46 -6.33 1.68
CA VAL A 540 0.28 -5.25 2.67
C VAL A 540 -1.10 -4.63 2.46
N VAL A 541 -1.85 -4.42 3.54
CA VAL A 541 -3.15 -3.75 3.56
C VAL A 541 -3.04 -2.50 4.42
N LEU A 542 -3.36 -1.34 3.85
CA LEU A 542 -3.41 -0.06 4.54
C LEU A 542 -4.75 0.06 5.25
N ALA A 543 -4.78 -0.15 6.56
CA ALA A 543 -5.99 -0.15 7.36
C ALA A 543 -6.56 1.26 7.58
N GLY A 544 -5.71 2.29 7.43
CA GLY A 544 -6.11 3.68 7.60
C GLY A 544 -6.84 4.30 6.39
N ALA A 545 -6.57 3.81 5.19
CA ALA A 545 -7.07 4.40 3.94
C ALA A 545 -8.08 3.48 3.25
N VAL A 546 -9.23 4.03 2.83
CA VAL A 546 -10.26 3.26 2.12
C VAL A 546 -9.90 2.98 0.67
N GLU A 547 -9.08 3.83 0.07
CA GLU A 547 -8.58 3.71 -1.29
C GLU A 547 -7.23 4.42 -1.44
N GLY A 548 -6.52 4.17 -2.54
CA GLY A 548 -5.39 4.97 -2.95
C GLY A 548 -4.88 4.58 -4.34
N THR A 549 -3.79 5.24 -4.75
CA THR A 549 -3.25 5.14 -6.11
C THR A 549 -2.33 3.94 -6.35
N ASN A 550 -1.95 3.21 -5.30
CA ASN A 550 -1.00 2.11 -5.39
C ASN A 550 -1.71 0.76 -5.46
N VAL A 551 -1.77 0.20 -6.67
CA VAL A 551 -2.44 -1.08 -6.95
C VAL A 551 -1.75 -2.30 -6.31
N GLU A 552 -0.48 -2.17 -5.92
CA GLU A 552 0.30 -3.27 -5.32
C GLU A 552 0.04 -3.46 -3.82
N VAL A 553 -0.72 -2.55 -3.18
CA VAL A 553 -1.17 -2.66 -1.78
C VAL A 553 -2.69 -2.73 -1.69
N GLY A 554 -3.17 -3.24 -0.56
CA GLY A 554 -4.59 -3.32 -0.22
C GLY A 554 -5.01 -2.14 0.61
N TYR A 555 -6.31 -1.95 0.73
CA TYR A 555 -6.92 -0.84 1.47
C TYR A 555 -7.94 -1.37 2.46
N LYS A 556 -8.47 -0.49 3.31
CA LYS A 556 -9.39 -0.79 4.41
C LYS A 556 -10.54 -1.76 4.05
N PRO A 557 -11.17 -1.72 2.85
CA PRO A 557 -12.20 -2.70 2.47
C PRO A 557 -11.76 -4.17 2.54
N GLU A 558 -10.49 -4.48 2.27
CA GLU A 558 -9.96 -5.86 2.32
C GLU A 558 -9.99 -6.45 3.74
N LEU A 559 -10.10 -5.62 4.79
CA LEU A 559 -10.25 -6.07 6.17
C LEU A 559 -11.64 -6.61 6.49
N PHE A 560 -12.65 -6.14 5.76
CA PHE A 560 -14.06 -6.32 6.11
C PHE A 560 -14.85 -7.15 5.10
N ASP A 561 -14.32 -7.33 3.89
CA ASP A 561 -14.99 -8.12 2.85
C ASP A 561 -15.30 -9.56 3.32
N ARG A 562 -16.56 -9.96 3.15
CA ARG A 562 -17.11 -11.24 3.61
C ARG A 562 -17.16 -12.29 2.53
N ASP A 563 -16.93 -11.94 1.26
CA ASP A 563 -16.89 -12.90 0.16
C ASP A 563 -15.71 -13.87 0.36
N ALA A 564 -15.98 -15.17 0.25
CA ALA A 564 -14.97 -16.22 0.44
C ALA A 564 -13.76 -16.08 -0.49
N HIS A 565 -13.91 -15.44 -1.66
CA HIS A 565 -12.84 -15.22 -2.64
C HIS A 565 -12.19 -13.84 -2.54
N ALA A 566 -12.55 -13.03 -1.55
CA ALA A 566 -12.04 -11.66 -1.42
C ALA A 566 -10.57 -11.59 -1.01
N VAL A 567 -10.02 -12.62 -0.36
CA VAL A 567 -8.64 -12.60 0.15
C VAL A 567 -7.64 -12.63 -1.00
N LYS A 568 -6.83 -11.57 -1.10
CA LYS A 568 -5.79 -11.44 -2.12
C LYS A 568 -4.42 -11.76 -1.53
N TYR A 569 -3.71 -12.70 -2.14
CA TYR A 569 -2.35 -13.06 -1.77
C TYR A 569 -1.34 -12.44 -2.73
N ALA A 570 -0.28 -11.84 -2.20
CA ALA A 570 0.84 -11.40 -3.02
C ALA A 570 1.61 -12.61 -3.58
N VAL A 571 2.21 -12.43 -4.75
CA VAL A 571 2.95 -13.51 -5.41
C VAL A 571 4.30 -13.72 -4.72
N ASN A 572 4.61 -14.97 -4.38
CA ASN A 572 5.97 -15.37 -4.04
C ASN A 572 6.69 -15.80 -5.33
N TRP A 573 7.68 -15.03 -5.77
CA TRP A 573 8.36 -15.28 -7.05
C TRP A 573 9.12 -16.60 -7.08
N VAL A 574 9.67 -17.04 -5.94
CA VAL A 574 10.35 -18.35 -5.86
C VAL A 574 9.34 -19.48 -6.03
N LYS A 575 8.15 -19.36 -5.43
CA LYS A 575 7.08 -20.38 -5.57
C LYS A 575 6.46 -20.38 -6.97
N GLU A 576 6.19 -19.20 -7.52
CA GLU A 576 5.46 -19.02 -8.78
C GLU A 576 6.36 -19.17 -10.02
N HIS A 577 7.61 -18.73 -9.95
CA HIS A 577 8.56 -18.72 -11.07
C HIS A 577 9.79 -19.60 -10.84
N GLY A 578 9.85 -20.32 -9.72
CA GLY A 578 10.96 -21.23 -9.41
C GLY A 578 11.06 -22.38 -10.43
N PRO A 579 12.30 -22.76 -10.82
CA PRO A 579 12.52 -23.86 -11.76
C PRO A 579 12.11 -25.20 -11.15
N LYS A 580 11.50 -26.06 -11.96
CA LYS A 580 11.14 -27.44 -11.59
C LYS A 580 11.76 -28.44 -12.57
N LEU A 581 11.57 -29.73 -12.32
CA LEU A 581 11.89 -30.79 -13.28
C LEU A 581 10.61 -31.48 -13.73
N VAL A 582 10.50 -31.77 -15.03
CA VAL A 582 9.39 -32.54 -15.62
C VAL A 582 9.94 -33.62 -16.52
N LYS A 583 9.25 -34.74 -16.66
CA LYS A 583 9.61 -35.84 -17.56
C LYS A 583 8.54 -36.02 -18.64
N THR A 584 8.96 -36.27 -19.87
CA THR A 584 8.05 -36.72 -20.94
C THR A 584 7.67 -38.18 -20.74
N ASN A 585 6.65 -38.65 -21.48
CA ASN A 585 6.26 -40.07 -21.50
C ASN A 585 7.41 -41.00 -21.95
N GLU A 586 8.34 -40.48 -22.75
CA GLU A 586 9.54 -41.16 -23.23
C GLU A 586 10.70 -41.15 -22.19
N GLY A 587 10.48 -40.56 -21.02
CA GLY A 587 11.46 -40.51 -19.93
C GLY A 587 12.48 -39.37 -20.01
N LYS A 588 12.40 -38.50 -21.03
CA LYS A 588 13.32 -37.36 -21.17
C LYS A 588 12.99 -36.28 -20.14
N THR A 589 14.00 -35.81 -19.41
CA THR A 589 13.86 -34.82 -18.35
C THR A 589 14.12 -33.41 -18.89
N TYR A 590 13.26 -32.46 -18.52
CA TYR A 590 13.37 -31.04 -18.86
C TYR A 590 13.35 -30.17 -17.59
N VAL A 591 14.09 -29.06 -17.63
CA VAL A 591 13.91 -27.99 -16.66
C VAL A 591 12.64 -27.23 -17.02
N ASP A 592 11.70 -27.17 -16.09
CA ASP A 592 10.37 -26.60 -16.26
C ASP A 592 10.33 -25.15 -15.77
N THR A 593 10.17 -24.24 -16.73
CA THR A 593 10.05 -22.79 -16.60
C THR A 593 8.96 -22.28 -17.55
N LYS A 594 8.53 -21.02 -17.39
CA LYS A 594 7.62 -20.38 -18.36
C LYS A 594 8.17 -20.44 -19.80
N PHE A 595 9.47 -20.23 -19.97
CA PHE A 595 10.14 -20.22 -21.27
C PHE A 595 10.17 -21.59 -21.93
N SER A 596 10.58 -22.63 -21.20
CA SER A 596 10.62 -24.01 -21.70
C SER A 596 9.23 -24.57 -22.02
N ARG A 597 8.20 -24.23 -21.22
CA ARG A 597 6.81 -24.63 -21.51
C ARG A 597 6.30 -24.02 -22.80
N MET A 598 6.56 -22.73 -23.01
CA MET A 598 6.14 -22.00 -24.20
C MET A 598 6.84 -22.53 -25.47
N LEU A 599 8.13 -22.84 -25.39
CA LEU A 599 8.91 -23.34 -26.54
C LEU A 599 8.83 -24.86 -26.75
N GLY A 600 8.44 -25.63 -25.73
CA GLY A 600 8.54 -27.10 -25.74
C GLY A 600 9.99 -27.62 -25.76
N ARG A 601 10.96 -26.81 -25.31
CA ARG A 601 12.41 -27.09 -25.40
C ARG A 601 13.12 -26.71 -24.10
N ALA A 602 14.41 -27.05 -23.99
CA ALA A 602 15.22 -26.63 -22.84
C ALA A 602 15.24 -25.09 -22.71
N PRO A 603 15.26 -24.53 -21.50
CA PRO A 603 15.27 -23.07 -21.28
C PRO A 603 16.68 -22.46 -21.49
N ILE A 604 17.36 -22.92 -22.54
CA ILE A 604 18.67 -22.46 -22.98
C ILE A 604 18.53 -22.14 -24.47
N MET A 605 19.00 -20.96 -24.87
CA MET A 605 18.91 -20.51 -26.25
C MET A 605 20.23 -19.96 -26.78
N VAL A 606 20.42 -20.09 -28.09
CA VAL A 606 21.44 -19.38 -28.85
C VAL A 606 20.78 -18.16 -29.50
N ALA A 607 21.05 -16.97 -28.95
CA ALA A 607 20.48 -15.74 -29.48
C ALA A 607 21.01 -15.42 -30.90
N GLY A 608 20.26 -14.63 -31.64
CA GLY A 608 20.62 -14.16 -32.97
C GLY A 608 21.80 -13.20 -32.92
N MET A 609 22.90 -13.63 -33.51
CA MET A 609 24.17 -12.94 -33.61
C MET A 609 24.63 -12.92 -35.07
N THR A 610 24.92 -11.72 -35.59
CA THR A 610 25.68 -11.60 -36.84
C THR A 610 27.16 -11.52 -36.47
N PRO A 611 28.05 -12.37 -37.02
CA PRO A 611 27.84 -13.29 -38.15
C PRO A 611 27.44 -14.74 -37.76
N CYS A 612 27.57 -15.15 -36.50
CA CYS A 612 27.59 -16.57 -36.11
C CYS A 612 26.30 -17.36 -36.39
N THR A 613 25.14 -16.72 -36.32
CA THR A 613 23.83 -17.37 -36.54
C THR A 613 23.22 -17.05 -37.90
N VAL A 614 24.00 -16.46 -38.81
CA VAL A 614 23.61 -16.28 -40.22
C VAL A 614 23.65 -17.61 -40.97
N PRO A 615 24.69 -18.46 -40.83
CA PRO A 615 24.76 -19.74 -41.52
C PRO A 615 23.59 -20.67 -41.15
N TRP A 616 22.84 -21.09 -42.17
CA TRP A 616 21.63 -21.90 -42.02
C TRP A 616 21.91 -23.28 -41.40
N ASP A 617 23.10 -23.83 -41.65
CA ASP A 617 23.57 -25.12 -41.19
C ASP A 617 23.82 -25.14 -39.68
N PHE A 618 24.43 -24.09 -39.14
CA PHE A 618 24.59 -23.94 -37.68
C PHE A 618 23.24 -23.79 -36.97
N VAL A 619 22.30 -23.06 -37.58
CA VAL A 619 20.93 -22.92 -37.07
C VAL A 619 20.23 -24.28 -37.03
N ALA A 620 20.26 -25.01 -38.15
CA ALA A 620 19.66 -26.35 -38.23
C ALA A 620 20.29 -27.33 -37.24
N ALA A 621 21.63 -27.35 -37.12
CA ALA A 621 22.34 -28.20 -36.17
C ALA A 621 21.92 -27.92 -34.72
N THR A 622 21.76 -26.65 -34.33
CA THR A 622 21.33 -26.27 -32.98
C THR A 622 19.87 -26.66 -32.71
N MET A 623 19.00 -26.50 -33.70
CA MET A 623 17.59 -26.93 -33.61
C MET A 623 17.47 -28.45 -33.44
N ASN A 624 18.30 -29.22 -34.17
CA ASN A 624 18.36 -30.68 -34.09
C ASN A 624 18.96 -31.18 -32.78
N ALA A 625 19.89 -30.42 -32.18
CA ALA A 625 20.36 -30.65 -30.82
C ALA A 625 19.28 -30.40 -29.74
N GLY A 626 18.10 -29.88 -30.12
CA GLY A 626 16.96 -29.68 -29.23
C GLY A 626 16.93 -28.32 -28.54
N TYR A 627 17.76 -27.36 -28.96
CA TYR A 627 17.83 -26.03 -28.38
C TYR A 627 17.09 -24.99 -29.25
N HIS A 628 16.69 -23.89 -28.62
CA HIS A 628 16.15 -22.73 -29.33
C HIS A 628 17.30 -21.89 -29.90
N ILE A 629 17.16 -21.44 -31.15
CA ILE A 629 18.13 -20.55 -31.81
C ILE A 629 17.40 -19.55 -32.71
N GLU A 630 17.97 -18.36 -32.84
CA GLU A 630 17.45 -17.33 -33.75
C GLU A 630 18.33 -17.25 -35.00
N LEU A 631 17.73 -17.29 -36.20
CA LEU A 631 18.41 -17.02 -37.46
C LEU A 631 18.79 -15.53 -37.51
N GLY A 632 20.08 -15.25 -37.71
CA GLY A 632 20.61 -13.89 -37.81
C GLY A 632 20.20 -13.20 -39.11
N GLY A 633 19.07 -12.48 -39.10
CA GLY A 633 18.56 -11.74 -40.27
C GLY A 633 19.47 -10.62 -40.77
N GLY A 634 20.37 -10.11 -39.91
CA GLY A 634 21.31 -9.04 -40.26
C GLY A 634 22.34 -9.38 -41.34
N GLY A 635 22.60 -10.68 -41.58
CA GLY A 635 23.50 -11.15 -42.64
C GLY A 635 22.86 -11.31 -44.02
N TYR A 636 21.56 -11.06 -44.15
CA TYR A 636 20.82 -11.24 -45.40
C TYR A 636 20.48 -9.89 -46.04
N TYR A 637 20.92 -9.70 -47.28
CA TYR A 637 20.78 -8.42 -47.99
C TYR A 637 19.63 -8.39 -49.02
N ASN A 638 19.02 -9.54 -49.31
CA ASN A 638 17.91 -9.65 -50.25
C ASN A 638 16.96 -10.80 -49.87
N ALA A 639 15.73 -10.74 -50.38
CA ALA A 639 14.67 -11.70 -50.09
C ALA A 639 15.00 -13.14 -50.54
N LYS A 640 15.69 -13.29 -51.68
CA LYS A 640 16.06 -14.60 -52.22
C LYS A 640 16.98 -15.35 -51.25
N GLY A 641 18.03 -14.71 -50.75
CA GLY A 641 18.99 -15.33 -49.83
C GLY A 641 18.36 -15.73 -48.49
N LEU A 642 17.52 -14.87 -47.91
CA LEU A 642 16.82 -15.20 -46.65
C LEU A 642 15.83 -16.35 -46.86
N THR A 643 15.09 -16.34 -47.97
CA THR A 643 14.16 -17.43 -48.33
C THR A 643 14.89 -18.76 -48.49
N GLU A 644 16.01 -18.77 -49.22
CA GLU A 644 16.81 -19.97 -49.45
C GLU A 644 17.34 -20.54 -48.12
N ALA A 645 17.80 -19.70 -47.20
CA ALA A 645 18.25 -20.13 -45.89
C ALA A 645 17.11 -20.70 -45.03
N LEU A 646 15.94 -20.06 -45.02
CA LEU A 646 14.76 -20.54 -44.28
C LEU A 646 14.28 -21.90 -44.81
N ARG A 647 14.24 -22.08 -46.13
CA ARG A 647 13.90 -23.37 -46.76
C ARG A 647 14.93 -24.45 -46.44
N LYS A 648 16.23 -24.13 -46.48
CA LYS A 648 17.29 -25.07 -46.07
C LYS A 648 17.17 -25.48 -44.60
N ILE A 649 16.83 -24.56 -43.70
CA ILE A 649 16.56 -24.90 -42.29
C ILE A 649 15.34 -25.80 -42.18
N GLU A 650 14.24 -25.47 -42.85
CA GLU A 650 13.01 -26.29 -42.89
C GLU A 650 13.31 -27.72 -43.35
N GLU A 651 14.08 -27.90 -44.43
CA GLU A 651 14.43 -29.21 -44.99
C GLU A 651 15.40 -30.02 -44.12
N ASN A 652 16.21 -29.36 -43.29
CA ASN A 652 17.29 -29.99 -42.50
C ASN A 652 17.03 -29.98 -40.99
N THR A 653 15.78 -29.75 -40.56
CA THR A 653 15.39 -29.81 -39.15
C THR A 653 14.27 -30.82 -38.89
N ILE A 654 14.08 -31.17 -37.61
CA ILE A 654 13.02 -32.10 -37.19
C ILE A 654 11.65 -31.52 -37.61
N PRO A 655 10.79 -32.31 -38.29
CA PRO A 655 9.44 -31.88 -38.65
C PRO A 655 8.67 -31.32 -37.45
N GLY A 656 8.03 -30.16 -37.65
CA GLY A 656 7.32 -29.43 -36.60
C GLY A 656 8.20 -28.52 -35.74
N ALA A 657 9.50 -28.40 -36.02
CA ALA A 657 10.36 -27.42 -35.36
C ALA A 657 10.10 -26.00 -35.89
N GLY A 658 9.75 -25.08 -34.99
CA GLY A 658 9.59 -23.67 -35.31
C GLY A 658 10.91 -22.91 -35.45
N ILE A 659 11.01 -22.09 -36.50
CA ILE A 659 12.13 -21.18 -36.77
C ILE A 659 11.84 -19.83 -36.13
N THR A 660 12.82 -19.24 -35.44
CA THR A 660 12.77 -17.84 -34.98
C THR A 660 13.79 -17.00 -35.74
N VAL A 661 13.41 -15.81 -36.18
CA VAL A 661 14.29 -14.91 -36.96
C VAL A 661 14.58 -13.65 -36.16
N ASN A 662 15.86 -13.30 -36.01
CA ASN A 662 16.28 -12.04 -35.39
C ASN A 662 16.47 -10.95 -36.45
N LEU A 663 15.69 -9.88 -36.36
CA LEU A 663 15.79 -8.69 -37.19
C LEU A 663 16.40 -7.51 -36.40
N ILE A 664 17.01 -6.55 -37.11
CA ILE A 664 17.74 -5.42 -36.51
C ILE A 664 16.91 -4.14 -36.68
N TYR A 665 16.36 -3.61 -35.59
CA TYR A 665 15.44 -2.47 -35.63
C TYR A 665 16.08 -1.19 -36.18
N VAL A 666 17.35 -0.93 -35.87
CA VAL A 666 18.11 0.22 -36.40
C VAL A 666 18.41 0.16 -37.90
N ASN A 667 18.05 -0.94 -38.58
CA ASN A 667 18.14 -1.06 -40.04
C ASN A 667 16.75 -1.06 -40.68
N PRO A 668 16.07 0.10 -40.80
CA PRO A 668 14.71 0.17 -41.32
C PRO A 668 14.61 -0.28 -42.78
N ARG A 669 15.68 -0.11 -43.58
CA ARG A 669 15.74 -0.58 -44.97
C ARG A 669 15.64 -2.10 -45.05
N ALA A 670 16.27 -2.82 -44.12
CA ALA A 670 16.17 -4.27 -44.05
C ALA A 670 14.77 -4.70 -43.54
N MET A 671 14.29 -4.08 -42.47
CA MET A 671 12.97 -4.36 -41.90
C MET A 671 11.83 -4.23 -42.93
N ALA A 672 11.90 -3.20 -43.79
CA ALA A 672 10.87 -2.90 -44.79
C ALA A 672 10.61 -4.03 -45.79
N TRP A 673 11.58 -4.90 -46.07
CA TRP A 673 11.38 -6.09 -46.91
C TRP A 673 11.39 -7.39 -46.12
N GLN A 674 12.11 -7.45 -44.99
CA GLN A 674 12.21 -8.66 -44.17
C GLN A 674 10.87 -8.99 -43.51
N VAL A 675 10.18 -8.01 -42.92
CA VAL A 675 8.91 -8.26 -42.22
C VAL A 675 7.81 -8.76 -43.17
N PRO A 676 7.53 -8.11 -44.33
CA PRO A 676 6.57 -8.65 -45.29
C PRO A 676 6.97 -10.01 -45.84
N LEU A 677 8.27 -10.26 -46.04
CA LEU A 677 8.75 -11.56 -46.48
C LEU A 677 8.47 -12.66 -45.45
N LEU A 678 8.71 -12.42 -44.16
CA LEU A 678 8.40 -13.40 -43.12
C LEU A 678 6.90 -13.70 -43.06
N GLN A 679 6.06 -12.67 -43.20
CA GLN A 679 4.60 -12.84 -43.30
C GLN A 679 4.20 -13.72 -44.48
N GLN A 680 4.73 -13.42 -45.67
CA GLN A 680 4.47 -14.19 -46.88
C GLN A 680 4.91 -15.64 -46.71
N LEU A 681 6.14 -15.88 -46.25
CA LEU A 681 6.69 -17.23 -46.07
C LEU A 681 5.89 -18.02 -45.04
N ARG A 682 5.52 -17.40 -43.90
CA ARG A 682 4.62 -17.99 -42.91
C ARG A 682 3.29 -18.42 -43.52
N SER A 683 2.64 -17.50 -44.25
CA SER A 683 1.35 -17.78 -44.90
C SER A 683 1.44 -18.89 -45.94
N SER A 684 2.61 -19.09 -46.55
CA SER A 684 2.90 -20.17 -47.49
C SER A 684 3.31 -21.50 -46.85
N GLY A 685 3.29 -21.59 -45.52
CA GLY A 685 3.54 -22.82 -44.76
C GLY A 685 4.96 -22.98 -44.19
N VAL A 686 5.88 -22.02 -44.39
CA VAL A 686 7.21 -22.08 -43.77
C VAL A 686 7.05 -22.01 -42.24
N PRO A 687 7.73 -22.86 -41.46
CA PRO A 687 7.52 -22.97 -40.01
C PRO A 687 8.18 -21.84 -39.22
N ILE A 688 7.96 -20.57 -39.59
CA ILE A 688 8.42 -19.40 -38.84
C ILE A 688 7.50 -19.18 -37.64
N GLU A 689 7.94 -19.47 -36.42
CA GLU A 689 7.09 -19.36 -35.23
C GLU A 689 7.37 -18.14 -34.38
N GLY A 690 8.54 -17.51 -34.57
CA GLY A 690 8.91 -16.36 -33.76
C GLY A 690 9.71 -15.31 -34.51
N MET A 691 9.67 -14.10 -33.97
CA MET A 691 10.49 -12.99 -34.42
C MET A 691 11.12 -12.31 -33.22
N THR A 692 12.42 -12.04 -33.32
CA THR A 692 13.17 -11.28 -32.32
C THR A 692 13.57 -9.95 -32.92
N ILE A 693 13.34 -8.87 -32.17
CA ILE A 693 13.75 -7.52 -32.55
C ILE A 693 14.94 -7.11 -31.67
N GLY A 694 16.10 -7.02 -32.30
CA GLY A 694 17.34 -6.58 -31.69
C GLY A 694 17.63 -5.10 -31.94
N ALA A 695 18.59 -4.55 -31.16
CA ALA A 695 19.09 -3.18 -31.27
C ALA A 695 18.00 -2.08 -31.13
N GLY A 696 16.93 -2.35 -30.39
CA GLY A 696 15.87 -1.38 -30.14
C GLY A 696 14.58 -2.07 -29.72
N VAL A 697 13.65 -1.30 -29.16
CA VAL A 697 12.27 -1.72 -28.89
C VAL A 697 11.36 -0.83 -29.73
N PRO A 698 10.48 -1.39 -30.57
CA PRO A 698 9.54 -0.61 -31.38
C PRO A 698 8.53 0.14 -30.51
N SER A 699 7.82 1.09 -31.12
CA SER A 699 6.64 1.70 -30.49
C SER A 699 5.53 0.67 -30.28
N LEU A 700 4.56 0.99 -29.42
CA LEU A 700 3.44 0.12 -29.11
C LEU A 700 2.65 -0.27 -30.37
N ASP A 701 2.35 0.70 -31.24
CA ASP A 701 1.58 0.47 -32.47
C ASP A 701 2.30 -0.48 -33.43
N VAL A 702 3.60 -0.26 -33.62
CA VAL A 702 4.44 -1.10 -34.49
C VAL A 702 4.56 -2.52 -33.92
N ALA A 703 4.72 -2.67 -32.60
CA ALA A 703 4.73 -3.97 -31.96
C ALA A 703 3.39 -4.72 -32.11
N ASN A 704 2.27 -4.01 -31.95
CA ASN A 704 0.93 -4.56 -32.11
C ASN A 704 0.69 -5.02 -33.55
N GLU A 705 1.12 -4.24 -34.54
CA GLU A 705 1.05 -4.63 -35.95
C GLU A 705 1.76 -5.97 -36.17
N TYR A 706 3.00 -6.13 -35.67
CA TYR A 706 3.73 -7.39 -35.81
C TYR A 706 3.05 -8.58 -35.11
N ILE A 707 2.51 -8.37 -33.91
CA ILE A 707 1.83 -9.40 -33.13
C ILE A 707 0.56 -9.89 -33.85
N GLN A 708 -0.21 -8.97 -34.44
CA GLN A 708 -1.51 -9.28 -35.02
C GLN A 708 -1.44 -9.78 -36.47
N THR A 709 -0.46 -9.33 -37.25
CA THR A 709 -0.45 -9.55 -38.71
C THR A 709 0.43 -10.71 -39.16
N LEU A 710 1.47 -11.07 -38.39
CA LEU A 710 2.50 -12.02 -38.85
C LEU A 710 2.17 -13.49 -38.56
N GLY A 711 1.16 -13.79 -37.74
CA GLY A 711 0.79 -15.17 -37.39
C GLY A 711 1.87 -15.92 -36.62
N LEU A 712 2.66 -15.20 -35.82
CA LEU A 712 3.71 -15.75 -34.95
C LEU A 712 3.11 -16.37 -33.69
N LYS A 713 3.86 -17.28 -33.05
CA LYS A 713 3.52 -17.84 -31.74
C LYS A 713 4.16 -17.05 -30.59
N HIS A 714 5.27 -16.37 -30.85
CA HIS A 714 5.94 -15.51 -29.87
C HIS A 714 6.71 -14.37 -30.55
N ILE A 715 6.93 -13.30 -29.79
CA ILE A 715 7.82 -12.19 -30.16
C ILE A 715 8.83 -11.97 -29.05
N ALA A 716 10.05 -11.57 -29.42
CA ALA A 716 11.09 -11.27 -28.45
C ALA A 716 11.68 -9.87 -28.66
N PHE A 717 12.02 -9.21 -27.57
CA PHE A 717 12.68 -7.92 -27.57
C PHE A 717 13.97 -7.99 -26.74
N LYS A 718 15.00 -7.25 -27.17
CA LYS A 718 16.29 -7.12 -26.47
C LYS A 718 16.43 -5.71 -25.87
N PRO A 719 15.74 -5.39 -24.76
CA PRO A 719 15.87 -4.07 -24.14
C PRO A 719 17.26 -3.91 -23.50
N GLY A 720 17.89 -2.76 -23.76
CA GLY A 720 19.21 -2.40 -23.23
C GLY A 720 19.21 -1.23 -22.25
N SER A 721 18.04 -0.80 -21.77
CA SER A 721 17.87 0.26 -20.76
C SER A 721 16.60 0.02 -19.94
N LEU A 722 16.45 0.74 -18.83
CA LEU A 722 15.23 0.68 -17.99
C LEU A 722 14.00 1.15 -18.77
N ASP A 723 14.11 2.23 -19.55
CA ASP A 723 13.01 2.74 -20.38
C ASP A 723 12.60 1.73 -21.47
N ALA A 724 13.58 1.01 -22.03
CA ALA A 724 13.32 -0.06 -22.97
C ALA A 724 12.61 -1.26 -22.31
N ILE A 725 12.98 -1.64 -21.08
CA ILE A 725 12.24 -2.66 -20.30
C ILE A 725 10.79 -2.21 -20.13
N GLN A 726 10.55 -0.96 -19.73
CA GLN A 726 9.20 -0.44 -19.53
C GLN A 726 8.39 -0.45 -20.83
N SER A 727 9.02 -0.16 -21.97
CA SER A 727 8.40 -0.25 -23.28
C SER A 727 7.94 -1.68 -23.60
N VAL A 728 8.79 -2.68 -23.30
CA VAL A 728 8.42 -4.11 -23.46
C VAL A 728 7.27 -4.50 -22.53
N ILE A 729 7.26 -4.01 -21.28
CA ILE A 729 6.14 -4.24 -20.34
C ILE A 729 4.84 -3.66 -20.90
N ASN A 730 4.87 -2.45 -21.48
CA ASN A 730 3.69 -1.82 -22.06
C ASN A 730 3.16 -2.61 -23.26
N ILE A 731 4.05 -3.13 -24.12
CA ILE A 731 3.69 -4.02 -25.23
C ILE A 731 3.03 -5.30 -24.71
N ALA A 732 3.60 -5.92 -23.67
CA ALA A 732 3.03 -7.13 -23.06
C ALA A 732 1.66 -6.86 -22.41
N LYS A 733 1.48 -5.71 -21.74
CA LYS A 733 0.18 -5.29 -21.17
C LYS A 733 -0.90 -5.11 -22.24
N ALA A 734 -0.55 -4.56 -23.41
CA ALA A 734 -1.48 -4.40 -24.53
C ALA A 734 -1.83 -5.74 -25.21
N ASN A 735 -1.03 -6.78 -25.03
CA ASN A 735 -1.21 -8.11 -25.64
C ASN A 735 -1.18 -9.22 -24.58
N PRO A 736 -2.13 -9.25 -23.62
CA PRO A 736 -2.03 -10.08 -22.42
C PRO A 736 -2.08 -11.60 -22.69
N THR A 737 -2.56 -12.02 -23.86
CA THR A 737 -2.65 -13.43 -24.27
C THR A 737 -1.53 -13.86 -25.21
N PHE A 738 -0.64 -12.94 -25.62
CA PHE A 738 0.43 -13.23 -26.56
C PHE A 738 1.79 -13.40 -25.85
N PRO A 739 2.57 -14.45 -26.16
CA PRO A 739 3.90 -14.63 -25.57
C PRO A 739 4.91 -13.56 -25.99
N VAL A 740 5.35 -12.74 -25.03
CA VAL A 740 6.43 -11.75 -25.20
C VAL A 740 7.66 -12.18 -24.40
N ILE A 741 8.77 -12.44 -25.09
CA ILE A 741 10.04 -12.82 -24.48
C ILE A 741 10.89 -11.56 -24.27
N LEU A 742 11.21 -11.25 -23.02
CA LEU A 742 12.13 -10.18 -22.66
C LEU A 742 13.55 -10.74 -22.51
N GLN A 743 14.39 -10.53 -23.52
CA GLN A 743 15.79 -10.97 -23.54
C GLN A 743 16.69 -9.89 -22.95
N TRP A 744 16.70 -9.78 -21.61
CA TRP A 744 17.51 -8.79 -20.92
C TRP A 744 19.00 -9.06 -21.13
N THR A 745 19.72 -8.09 -21.69
CA THR A 745 21.16 -8.20 -21.91
C THR A 745 21.86 -6.98 -21.33
N GLY A 746 22.85 -7.21 -20.46
CA GLY A 746 23.71 -6.14 -19.91
C GLY A 746 24.82 -5.73 -20.87
N GLY A 747 25.55 -4.66 -20.52
CA GLY A 747 26.61 -4.07 -21.38
C GLY A 747 27.82 -4.97 -21.62
N ARG A 748 27.98 -6.04 -20.83
CA ARG A 748 29.04 -7.06 -20.99
C ARG A 748 28.85 -8.03 -22.17
N GLY A 749 27.74 -7.95 -22.90
CA GLY A 749 27.47 -8.81 -24.06
C GLY A 749 28.42 -8.53 -25.24
N GLY A 750 28.58 -9.50 -26.14
CA GLY A 750 29.37 -9.31 -27.36
C GLY A 750 28.72 -8.29 -28.31
N VAL A 751 29.44 -7.20 -28.61
CA VAL A 751 29.19 -6.14 -29.62
C VAL A 751 27.80 -5.47 -29.55
N GLY A 752 27.77 -4.20 -29.11
CA GLY A 752 26.71 -3.24 -29.46
C GLY A 752 25.46 -3.18 -28.57
N LEU A 753 25.53 -3.51 -27.28
CA LEU A 753 24.39 -3.47 -26.36
C LEU A 753 24.62 -2.45 -25.23
N GLY A 754 23.56 -1.73 -24.86
CA GLY A 754 23.60 -0.60 -23.95
C GLY A 754 24.26 -0.89 -22.60
N ASP A 755 24.88 0.14 -22.02
CA ASP A 755 25.59 0.04 -20.74
C ASP A 755 24.59 -0.08 -19.57
N VAL A 756 24.27 -1.31 -19.16
CA VAL A 756 23.52 -1.56 -17.91
C VAL A 756 24.29 -2.52 -17.01
N ASP A 757 24.40 -2.13 -15.73
CA ASP A 757 25.14 -2.69 -14.59
C ASP A 757 26.12 -3.85 -14.88
N ASN A 758 27.42 -3.55 -14.81
CA ASN A 758 28.53 -4.49 -14.96
C ASN A 758 28.88 -5.27 -13.67
N ARG A 759 28.09 -5.18 -12.59
CA ARG A 759 28.45 -5.75 -11.27
C ARG A 759 28.29 -7.25 -11.08
N LEU A 760 27.69 -7.99 -12.02
CA LEU A 760 27.75 -9.46 -12.00
C LEU A 760 29.08 -9.94 -12.59
N GLY A 761 30.18 -9.64 -11.89
CA GLY A 761 31.51 -10.09 -12.26
C GLY A 761 31.68 -11.59 -12.08
N TRP A 762 31.64 -12.34 -13.18
CA TRP A 762 32.39 -13.59 -13.27
C TRP A 762 33.87 -13.20 -13.32
N ARG A 763 34.64 -13.47 -12.26
CA ARG A 763 36.11 -13.40 -12.33
C ARG A 763 36.57 -14.47 -13.33
N PRO A 764 37.44 -14.15 -14.31
CA PRO A 764 37.97 -15.17 -15.22
C PRO A 764 38.72 -16.25 -14.44
N TRP A 765 38.32 -17.50 -14.65
CA TRP A 765 39.01 -18.72 -14.22
C TRP A 765 40.31 -18.90 -15.02
N GLN A 766 41.24 -17.95 -14.93
CA GLN A 766 42.54 -18.02 -15.63
C GLN A 766 43.76 -17.69 -14.77
N SER A 767 43.63 -17.62 -13.44
CA SER A 767 44.78 -17.41 -12.54
C SER A 767 44.96 -18.50 -11.48
N ARG A 768 44.57 -19.74 -11.77
CA ARG A 768 45.05 -20.93 -11.05
C ARG A 768 45.29 -22.07 -12.04
N LEU A 769 46.40 -21.98 -12.75
CA LEU A 769 47.23 -23.10 -13.17
C LEU A 769 48.68 -22.71 -12.89
#